data_AF-A0A2E7SG53-F1
#
_entry.id   AF-A0A2E7SG53-F1
#
_cell.length_a   1.000
_cell.length_b   1.000
_cell.length_c   1.000
_cell.angle_alpha   90.00
_cell.angle_beta   90.00
_cell.angle_gamma   90.00
#
_symmetry.space_group_name_H-M   'P 1'
#
loop_
_entity.id
_entity.type
_entity.pdbx_description
1 polymer ?
#
loop_
_entity_poly.entity_id
_entity_poly.type
_entity_poly.pdbx_seq_one_letter_code
_entity_poly.pdbx_strand_id
1 'polypeptide(L)'
;MATRNGRVYFALILVALMIFSSLLHVTEPTMIEEETNEIDTLNSATGRQVEADCTGYSFEDMFYYNYADFNVVINQNWDGASVRAMAMVNGTYAGDLRESLDGLFEGLPGGDNNWLSTDEKDGVEAIGIDCVVQTYTRIGFRGGPAHRGGPGVNWNNATWIKEGMTLEETNLIPEGHPERRGCQDQFGGPTGTITCEEVPVYPANQGACGPHSCDTIIYLNASVGFDEPIDSTNFTLAMVGRNLTNAQFTYTFPPQENQLRIANTYEEHDCSTTYTEEDEEADDYGQTYESRDECQSYQIDDDLDYSMIAVTDGTEFSRRFTYDNQDWPASREYFLDFTTMPPAIDNPPTWNTCSPADNYRLPVAGLGESEYIVDLADINCWFDDDLGAGMLNVDCSGAEGWSLEEAEANHWTVISPSAGESTTVTCEATDSSQQTSGPRTFDVAPIFSITPSNTTTLDDFSFSFSPTYSETMSVTLTLMQNGVEVPVSFTLDGSDSVITASAGTLSPGAVNVHVQATAAGMAQFDYMYDLGLSKQSVPPTIEISGYEWVDANYILRGYFSDPDGEAVTFTLKIDGVQQGQVSVTGNQWQTDEIPFDLLTEGIHTIGIDACDASGECTSISEDVELVEEVVEDIVEDTVSSSDEGGLPAPGIGFAIIALIGAGLVRRRQD
;
A
#
# COMPACT_ATOMS: atom_id res chain seq x y z
N MET A 1 41.00 23.36 78.13
CA MET A 1 39.99 23.01 79.16
C MET A 1 38.78 23.90 78.96
N ALA A 2 37.78 23.43 78.20
CA ALA A 2 36.48 24.10 78.02
C ALA A 2 35.38 23.16 78.55
N THR A 3 34.28 23.70 79.05
CA THR A 3 33.43 22.99 80.02
C THR A 3 32.41 22.04 79.40
N ARG A 4 32.10 20.97 80.16
CA ARG A 4 31.14 19.91 79.87
C ARG A 4 29.71 20.40 79.57
N ASN A 5 29.41 21.68 79.81
CA ASN A 5 28.11 22.30 79.57
C ASN A 5 27.88 22.61 78.07
N GLY A 6 28.94 22.80 77.27
CA GLY A 6 28.81 23.14 75.84
C GLY A 6 28.10 22.06 75.01
N ARG A 7 28.32 20.77 75.34
CA ARG A 7 27.66 19.64 74.65
C ARG A 7 26.16 19.50 74.95
N VAL A 8 25.66 20.08 76.05
CA VAL A 8 24.23 20.03 76.39
C VAL A 8 23.44 21.07 75.59
N TYR A 9 23.99 22.28 75.43
CA TYR A 9 23.36 23.32 74.61
C TYR A 9 23.32 22.96 73.12
N PHE A 10 24.39 22.37 72.57
CA PHE A 10 24.41 21.99 71.16
C PHE A 10 23.40 20.87 70.83
N ALA A 11 23.21 19.91 71.75
CA ALA A 11 22.20 18.86 71.60
C ALA A 11 20.76 19.41 71.68
N LEU A 12 20.50 20.37 72.58
CA LEU A 12 19.18 21.02 72.69
C LEU A 12 18.83 21.87 71.45
N ILE A 13 19.82 22.52 70.82
CA ILE A 13 19.61 23.28 69.58
C ILE A 13 19.27 22.34 68.40
N LEU A 14 19.95 21.21 68.27
CA LEU A 14 19.66 20.22 67.22
C LEU A 14 18.26 19.58 67.38
N VAL A 15 17.84 19.27 68.61
CA VAL A 15 16.48 18.76 68.87
C VAL A 15 15.41 19.83 68.64
N ALA A 16 15.69 21.10 68.97
CA ALA A 16 14.76 22.20 68.69
C ALA A 16 14.57 22.44 67.17
N LEU A 17 15.63 22.31 66.37
CA LEU A 17 15.56 22.42 64.91
C LEU A 17 14.73 21.29 64.28
N MET A 18 14.96 20.04 64.68
CA MET A 18 14.20 18.88 64.14
C MET A 18 12.72 18.85 64.55
N ILE A 19 12.32 19.55 65.62
CA ILE A 19 10.91 19.68 66.03
C ILE A 19 10.21 20.85 65.30
N PHE A 20 10.95 21.85 64.81
CA PHE A 20 10.36 22.96 64.06
C PHE A 20 10.22 22.67 62.55
N SER A 21 10.99 21.73 62.01
CA SER A 21 10.85 21.27 60.61
C SER A 21 9.62 20.37 60.37
N SER A 22 8.99 19.83 61.42
CA SER A 22 7.87 18.87 61.31
C SER A 22 6.48 19.49 61.56
N LEU A 23 6.35 20.83 61.52
CA LEU A 23 5.12 21.54 61.89
C LEU A 23 4.72 22.68 60.94
N LEU A 24 5.33 22.77 59.75
CA LEU A 24 4.86 23.62 58.66
C LEU A 24 4.20 22.78 57.56
N HIS A 25 3.01 22.25 57.86
CA HIS A 25 2.04 21.91 56.83
C HIS A 25 1.17 23.13 56.56
N VAL A 26 1.32 23.75 55.39
CA VAL A 26 0.42 24.78 54.88
C VAL A 26 0.08 24.42 53.44
N THR A 27 -0.91 23.54 53.31
CA THR A 27 -1.78 23.35 52.13
C THR A 27 -1.23 23.84 50.79
N GLU A 28 -0.47 22.97 50.13
CA GLU A 28 -0.50 22.90 48.66
C GLU A 28 -1.87 22.34 48.22
N PRO A 29 -2.35 22.65 47.01
CA PRO A 29 -3.58 22.06 46.50
C PRO A 29 -3.40 20.56 46.31
N THR A 30 -4.45 19.78 46.56
CA THR A 30 -4.44 18.34 46.34
C THR A 30 -4.33 18.03 44.86
N MET A 31 -3.16 17.56 44.42
CA MET A 31 -3.12 16.57 43.33
C MET A 31 -4.07 15.44 43.71
N ILE A 32 -4.97 15.09 42.82
CA ILE A 32 -5.74 13.85 42.95
C ILE A 32 -4.85 12.79 42.32
N GLU A 33 -4.18 12.01 43.16
CA GLU A 33 -3.75 10.67 42.77
C GLU A 33 -5.04 9.88 42.53
N GLU A 34 -5.53 9.85 41.28
CA GLU A 34 -6.38 8.74 40.88
C GLU A 34 -5.51 7.49 40.89
N GLU A 35 -5.93 6.48 41.65
CA GLU A 35 -5.31 5.17 41.61
C GLU A 35 -5.56 4.61 40.19
N THR A 36 -4.61 4.82 39.28
CA THR A 36 -4.50 4.05 38.04
C THR A 36 -4.41 2.59 38.45
N ASN A 37 -5.53 1.88 38.32
CA ASN A 37 -5.60 0.47 38.67
C ASN A 37 -4.79 -0.28 37.62
N GLU A 38 -3.54 -0.62 37.96
CA GLU A 38 -2.72 -1.57 37.23
C GLU A 38 -3.56 -2.82 36.98
N ILE A 39 -3.89 -3.09 35.71
CA ILE A 39 -4.64 -4.29 35.35
C ILE A 39 -3.64 -5.44 35.26
N ASP A 40 -3.34 -6.01 36.43
CA ASP A 40 -2.38 -7.10 36.65
C ASP A 40 -2.82 -8.39 35.92
N THR A 41 -2.52 -8.47 34.61
CA THR A 41 -2.95 -9.52 33.66
C THR A 41 -2.12 -10.81 33.79
N LEU A 42 -2.16 -11.39 34.99
CA LEU A 42 -1.50 -12.65 35.32
C LEU A 42 -2.00 -13.83 34.45
N ASN A 43 -1.21 -14.25 33.44
CA ASN A 43 -1.55 -15.43 32.62
C ASN A 43 -0.39 -16.41 32.29
N SER A 44 0.24 -16.91 33.35
CA SER A 44 0.50 -18.37 33.49
C SER A 44 1.62 -19.07 32.69
N ALA A 45 2.67 -18.37 32.26
CA ALA A 45 4.01 -18.97 32.09
C ALA A 45 5.12 -17.98 32.50
N THR A 46 6.25 -18.49 33.01
CA THR A 46 7.51 -17.75 33.30
C THR A 46 7.38 -16.25 33.61
N GLY A 47 7.05 -15.90 34.86
CA GLY A 47 6.78 -14.51 35.27
C GLY A 47 7.97 -13.53 35.17
N ARG A 48 8.15 -12.95 33.99
CA ARG A 48 8.57 -11.56 33.75
C ARG A 48 7.34 -10.82 33.22
N GLN A 49 7.19 -9.54 33.56
CA GLN A 49 6.32 -8.62 32.82
C GLN A 49 7.16 -8.00 31.71
N VAL A 50 6.58 -7.83 30.51
CA VAL A 50 7.15 -6.94 29.50
C VAL A 50 6.58 -5.56 29.82
N GLU A 51 7.42 -4.68 30.34
CA GLU A 51 7.08 -3.31 30.71
C GLU A 51 7.75 -2.39 29.67
N ALA A 52 6.95 -1.81 28.78
CA ALA A 52 7.45 -0.95 27.72
C ALA A 52 7.65 0.47 28.28
N ASP A 53 8.89 0.81 28.66
CA ASP A 53 9.30 2.20 28.86
C ASP A 53 9.55 2.83 27.48
N CYS A 54 8.54 3.55 27.00
CA CYS A 54 8.60 4.30 25.75
C CYS A 54 8.71 5.81 26.00
N THR A 55 9.12 6.21 27.21
CA THR A 55 9.41 7.61 27.52
C THR A 55 10.65 8.07 26.75
N GLY A 56 10.71 9.37 26.40
CA GLY A 56 11.80 9.92 25.58
C GLY A 56 11.59 9.77 24.06
N TYR A 57 11.01 8.65 23.61
CA TYR A 57 10.69 8.41 22.22
C TYR A 57 9.51 9.25 21.72
N SER A 58 9.42 9.42 20.39
CA SER A 58 8.21 9.88 19.71
C SER A 58 7.52 8.72 18.99
N PHE A 59 6.21 8.85 18.76
CA PHE A 59 5.44 7.81 18.07
C PHE A 59 6.04 7.50 16.68
N GLU A 60 6.51 8.54 15.99
CA GLU A 60 7.06 8.46 14.64
C GLU A 60 8.52 7.97 14.59
N ASP A 61 9.14 7.73 15.75
CA ASP A 61 10.45 7.07 15.86
C ASP A 61 10.35 5.56 16.21
N MET A 62 9.15 5.05 16.51
CA MET A 62 8.97 3.68 17.00
C MET A 62 9.35 2.59 15.98
N PHE A 63 9.26 2.85 14.68
CA PHE A 63 9.65 1.94 13.60
C PHE A 63 9.81 2.68 12.26
N TYR A 64 10.56 2.08 11.33
CA TYR A 64 10.72 2.62 9.97
C TYR A 64 9.53 2.28 9.07
N TYR A 65 9.11 3.23 8.24
CA TYR A 65 8.01 3.08 7.30
C TYR A 65 8.33 3.70 5.93
N ASN A 66 7.66 3.19 4.89
CA ASN A 66 7.79 3.65 3.50
C ASN A 66 6.85 4.83 3.20
N TYR A 67 5.68 4.85 3.84
CA TYR A 67 4.71 5.94 3.82
C TYR A 67 3.89 5.90 5.11
N ALA A 68 3.57 7.07 5.67
CA ALA A 68 2.57 7.19 6.71
C ALA A 68 1.54 8.28 6.35
N ASP A 69 0.32 8.10 6.83
CA ASP A 69 -0.81 9.01 6.65
C ASP A 69 -1.43 9.31 8.02
N PHE A 70 -1.61 10.58 8.36
CA PHE A 70 -2.13 11.04 9.64
C PHE A 70 -3.31 12.00 9.42
N ASN A 71 -4.53 11.54 9.69
CA ASN A 71 -5.74 12.36 9.69
C ASN A 71 -6.05 12.82 11.12
N VAL A 72 -6.03 14.13 11.35
CA VAL A 72 -6.13 14.78 12.67
C VAL A 72 -7.32 15.73 12.68
N VAL A 73 -8.41 15.36 13.34
CA VAL A 73 -9.63 16.20 13.41
C VAL A 73 -9.65 16.91 14.76
N ILE A 74 -9.45 18.24 14.74
CA ILE A 74 -9.42 19.07 15.95
C ILE A 74 -10.84 19.16 16.56
N ASN A 75 -10.94 19.04 17.89
CA ASN A 75 -12.19 19.11 18.62
C ASN A 75 -12.89 20.48 18.43
N GLN A 76 -14.23 20.49 18.39
CA GLN A 76 -15.05 21.72 18.23
C GLN A 76 -14.81 22.80 19.31
N ASN A 77 -14.29 22.39 20.47
CA ASN A 77 -13.90 23.22 21.61
C ASN A 77 -12.38 23.46 21.71
N TRP A 78 -11.60 23.01 20.73
CA TRP A 78 -10.17 23.25 20.54
C TRP A 78 -9.26 22.82 21.71
N ASP A 79 -9.67 21.81 22.50
CA ASP A 79 -8.95 21.25 23.65
C ASP A 79 -8.28 19.89 23.40
N GLY A 80 -8.37 19.39 22.16
CA GLY A 80 -7.79 18.11 21.73
C GLY A 80 -8.13 17.82 20.28
N ALA A 81 -7.86 16.58 19.85
CA ALA A 81 -8.20 16.08 18.51
C ALA A 81 -8.39 14.55 18.51
N SER A 82 -9.17 14.01 17.58
CA SER A 82 -9.07 12.58 17.23
C SER A 82 -8.04 12.38 16.13
N VAL A 83 -7.21 11.35 16.28
CA VAL A 83 -6.12 11.02 15.36
C VAL A 83 -6.36 9.63 14.77
N ARG A 84 -6.31 9.52 13.45
CA ARG A 84 -6.17 8.24 12.75
C ARG A 84 -4.86 8.26 12.00
N ALA A 85 -4.02 7.26 12.24
CA ALA A 85 -2.78 7.08 11.51
C ALA A 85 -2.73 5.71 10.85
N MET A 86 -2.07 5.65 9.70
CA MET A 86 -1.74 4.43 8.96
C MET A 86 -0.29 4.50 8.54
N ALA A 87 0.50 3.47 8.82
CA ALA A 87 1.89 3.37 8.37
C ALA A 87 2.09 2.09 7.53
N MET A 88 2.60 2.26 6.31
CA MET A 88 2.96 1.19 5.39
C MET A 88 4.44 0.82 5.56
N VAL A 89 4.69 -0.44 5.89
CA VAL A 89 6.00 -0.99 6.23
C VAL A 89 6.27 -2.18 5.31
N ASN A 90 7.15 -2.01 4.33
CA ASN A 90 7.32 -2.91 3.19
C ASN A 90 8.78 -3.31 2.97
N GLY A 91 9.00 -4.51 2.45
CA GLY A 91 10.32 -5.01 2.06
C GLY A 91 11.21 -5.33 3.27
N THR A 92 12.36 -4.66 3.40
CA THR A 92 13.25 -4.88 4.55
C THR A 92 12.66 -4.33 5.84
N TYR A 93 12.05 -3.14 5.84
CA TYR A 93 11.47 -2.54 7.04
C TYR A 93 10.41 -3.44 7.72
N ALA A 94 9.73 -4.31 6.97
CA ALA A 94 8.80 -5.29 7.53
C ALA A 94 9.51 -6.45 8.26
N GLY A 95 10.78 -6.72 7.94
CA GLY A 95 11.66 -7.60 8.69
C GLY A 95 12.30 -6.88 9.87
N ASP A 96 12.83 -5.67 9.65
CA ASP A 96 13.41 -4.83 10.70
C ASP A 96 12.39 -4.62 11.85
N LEU A 97 11.11 -4.38 11.53
CA LEU A 97 10.00 -4.31 12.49
C LEU A 97 9.77 -5.64 13.23
N ARG A 98 9.75 -6.78 12.53
CA ARG A 98 9.54 -8.09 13.17
C ARG A 98 10.70 -8.49 14.08
N GLU A 99 11.93 -8.17 13.70
CA GLU A 99 13.14 -8.36 14.52
C GLU A 99 13.08 -7.50 15.78
N SER A 100 12.67 -6.24 15.64
CA SER A 100 12.45 -5.32 16.76
C SER A 100 11.38 -5.81 17.73
N LEU A 101 10.30 -6.42 17.23
CA LEU A 101 9.22 -6.98 18.05
C LEU A 101 9.58 -8.33 18.69
N ASP A 102 10.33 -9.21 18.01
CA ASP A 102 10.87 -10.47 18.56
C ASP A 102 11.81 -10.19 19.75
N GLY A 103 12.69 -9.19 19.60
CA GLY A 103 13.63 -8.75 20.64
C GLY A 103 12.97 -8.26 21.94
N LEU A 104 11.73 -7.76 21.91
CA LEU A 104 10.99 -7.34 23.12
C LEU A 104 10.74 -8.51 24.11
N PHE A 105 10.88 -9.75 23.65
CA PHE A 105 10.62 -10.95 24.43
C PHE A 105 11.91 -11.70 24.83
N GLU A 106 13.09 -11.05 24.78
CA GLU A 106 14.39 -11.66 25.09
C GLU A 106 14.41 -12.42 26.43
N GLY A 107 14.75 -13.71 26.34
CA GLY A 107 14.80 -14.62 27.50
C GLY A 107 13.44 -15.17 27.96
N LEU A 108 12.37 -14.95 27.21
CA LEU A 108 11.11 -15.70 27.35
C LEU A 108 11.11 -16.98 26.47
N PRO A 109 10.21 -17.96 26.70
CA PRO A 109 10.19 -19.23 25.94
C PRO A 109 9.59 -19.11 24.52
N GLY A 110 10.18 -18.25 23.70
CA GLY A 110 9.75 -17.93 22.34
C GLY A 110 10.71 -16.90 21.76
N GLY A 111 10.75 -15.72 22.36
CA GLY A 111 11.44 -14.55 21.82
C GLY A 111 12.96 -14.55 21.78
N ASP A 112 13.47 -13.56 21.04
CA ASP A 112 14.83 -13.43 20.50
C ASP A 112 15.29 -14.72 19.80
N ASN A 113 14.45 -15.27 18.90
CA ASN A 113 14.76 -16.51 18.18
C ASN A 113 14.89 -16.35 16.66
N ASN A 114 14.64 -15.15 16.12
CA ASN A 114 14.51 -14.80 14.70
C ASN A 114 13.18 -15.25 14.07
N TRP A 115 12.13 -15.51 14.87
CA TRP A 115 10.78 -15.86 14.40
C TRP A 115 9.72 -15.19 15.28
N LEU A 116 8.92 -14.31 14.68
CA LEU A 116 7.81 -13.66 15.38
C LEU A 116 6.58 -14.58 15.40
N SER A 117 6.08 -14.87 16.60
CA SER A 117 4.89 -15.72 16.82
C SER A 117 3.61 -14.94 17.08
N THR A 118 2.45 -15.60 16.90
CA THR A 118 1.15 -15.05 17.28
C THR A 118 1.03 -14.74 18.77
N ASP A 119 1.67 -15.54 19.63
CA ASP A 119 1.65 -15.33 21.08
C ASP A 119 2.43 -14.05 21.46
N GLU A 120 3.52 -13.74 20.75
CA GLU A 120 4.29 -12.49 20.92
C GLU A 120 3.56 -11.29 20.31
N LYS A 121 2.96 -11.44 19.12
CA LYS A 121 2.07 -10.43 18.53
C LYS A 121 0.98 -10.02 19.52
N ASP A 122 0.24 -10.97 20.07
CA ASP A 122 -0.83 -10.71 21.06
C ASP A 122 -0.26 -10.00 22.31
N GLY A 123 1.00 -10.28 22.67
CA GLY A 123 1.75 -9.57 23.71
C GLY A 123 2.08 -8.11 23.34
N VAL A 124 2.52 -7.86 22.10
CA VAL A 124 2.78 -6.51 21.57
C VAL A 124 1.49 -5.68 21.51
N GLU A 125 0.39 -6.24 21.02
CA GLU A 125 -0.92 -5.54 21.01
C GLU A 125 -1.37 -5.16 22.45
N ALA A 126 -1.08 -6.01 23.44
CA ALA A 126 -1.42 -5.75 24.84
C ALA A 126 -0.60 -4.63 25.51
N ILE A 127 0.66 -4.42 25.11
CA ILE A 127 1.54 -3.37 25.68
C ILE A 127 1.69 -2.13 24.79
N GLY A 128 1.40 -2.25 23.49
CA GLY A 128 1.64 -1.21 22.49
C GLY A 128 0.87 0.08 22.76
N ILE A 129 -0.37 -0.02 23.25
CA ILE A 129 -1.16 1.13 23.67
C ILE A 129 -0.50 1.86 24.87
N ASP A 130 0.07 1.12 25.83
CA ASP A 130 0.78 1.71 26.97
C ASP A 130 2.12 2.33 26.57
N CYS A 131 2.80 1.77 25.55
CA CYS A 131 3.97 2.38 24.92
C CYS A 131 3.60 3.70 24.22
N VAL A 132 2.63 3.68 23.30
CA VAL A 132 2.21 4.87 22.52
C VAL A 132 1.84 6.04 23.45
N VAL A 133 1.11 5.77 24.54
CA VAL A 133 0.68 6.81 25.51
C VAL A 133 1.85 7.51 26.22
N GLN A 134 3.03 6.90 26.28
CA GLN A 134 4.26 7.50 26.83
C GLN A 134 5.04 8.35 25.81
N THR A 135 4.80 8.14 24.51
CA THR A 135 5.56 8.82 23.44
C THR A 135 5.18 10.28 23.24
N TYR A 136 6.11 11.07 22.71
CA TYR A 136 5.83 12.41 22.22
C TYR A 136 5.20 12.38 20.81
N THR A 137 4.19 13.22 20.57
CA THR A 137 3.54 13.44 19.26
C THR A 137 4.30 14.37 18.31
N ARG A 138 5.38 15.00 18.80
CA ARG A 138 6.15 16.06 18.13
C ARG A 138 5.34 17.27 17.62
N ILE A 139 4.06 17.40 18.01
CA ILE A 139 3.12 18.44 17.61
C ILE A 139 2.84 19.38 18.79
N GLY A 140 3.00 20.67 18.57
CA GLY A 140 2.71 21.72 19.57
C GLY A 140 1.95 22.89 18.97
N PHE A 141 0.91 23.36 19.66
CA PHE A 141 0.16 24.55 19.27
C PHE A 141 0.55 25.76 20.14
N ARG A 142 0.29 26.97 19.64
CA ARG A 142 0.50 28.20 20.41
C ARG A 142 -0.40 29.33 19.92
N GLY A 143 -1.37 29.73 20.74
CA GLY A 143 -2.22 30.89 20.46
C GLY A 143 -1.47 32.22 20.51
N GLY A 144 -1.91 33.19 19.71
CA GLY A 144 -1.33 34.52 19.61
C GLY A 144 -0.35 34.69 18.43
N PRO A 145 0.53 35.70 18.47
CA PRO A 145 1.42 36.01 17.35
C PRO A 145 2.45 34.92 17.05
N ALA A 146 2.72 34.76 15.75
CA ALA A 146 3.79 33.99 15.11
C ALA A 146 5.01 33.66 16.00
N HIS A 147 5.34 32.37 16.12
CA HIS A 147 6.48 31.90 16.90
C HIS A 147 7.40 30.94 16.13
N ARG A 148 8.71 30.98 16.43
CA ARG A 148 9.79 30.23 15.76
C ARG A 148 10.71 29.54 16.77
N GLY A 149 10.15 28.65 17.59
CA GLY A 149 10.89 27.92 18.63
C GLY A 149 11.66 28.80 19.64
N GLY A 150 12.64 28.19 20.32
CA GLY A 150 13.65 28.87 21.14
C GLY A 150 13.53 28.70 22.68
N PRO A 151 14.57 29.09 23.45
CA PRO A 151 14.64 28.84 24.89
C PRO A 151 13.57 29.59 25.71
N GLY A 152 12.81 28.84 26.52
CA GLY A 152 11.77 29.40 27.39
C GLY A 152 10.40 29.58 26.72
N VAL A 153 10.21 29.01 25.52
CA VAL A 153 8.92 28.95 24.82
C VAL A 153 8.16 27.73 25.29
N ASN A 154 6.99 27.93 25.89
CA ASN A 154 6.08 26.83 26.19
C ASN A 154 5.17 26.57 24.98
N TRP A 155 5.15 25.34 24.50
CA TRP A 155 4.19 24.87 23.50
C TRP A 155 3.04 24.16 24.21
N ASN A 156 1.85 24.25 23.64
CA ASN A 156 0.67 23.50 24.05
C ASN A 156 0.71 22.16 23.32
N ASN A 157 1.34 21.16 23.94
CA ASN A 157 1.71 19.92 23.26
C ASN A 157 0.49 18.99 23.11
N ALA A 158 0.38 18.33 21.96
CA ALA A 158 -0.55 17.23 21.79
C ALA A 158 -0.08 16.02 22.63
N THR A 159 -0.90 15.58 23.59
CA THR A 159 -0.58 14.47 24.50
C THR A 159 -1.59 13.34 24.32
N TRP A 160 -1.12 12.11 24.13
CA TRP A 160 -1.97 10.95 23.87
C TRP A 160 -2.95 10.63 25.00
N ILE A 161 -4.17 10.24 24.64
CA ILE A 161 -5.23 9.79 25.55
C ILE A 161 -5.42 8.28 25.37
N LYS A 162 -5.25 7.50 26.46
CA LYS A 162 -5.40 6.04 26.44
C LYS A 162 -6.86 5.58 26.21
N GLU A 163 -7.84 6.34 26.71
CA GLU A 163 -9.25 5.95 26.59
C GLU A 163 -9.72 5.98 25.13
N GLY A 164 -10.18 4.84 24.63
CA GLY A 164 -10.68 4.69 23.25
C GLY A 164 -9.60 4.48 22.19
N MET A 165 -8.33 4.40 22.55
CA MET A 165 -7.24 4.07 21.63
C MET A 165 -7.35 2.62 21.13
N THR A 166 -7.19 2.39 19.83
CA THR A 166 -6.90 1.06 19.24
C THR A 166 -5.62 1.11 18.41
N LEU A 167 -4.85 0.03 18.50
CA LEU A 167 -3.70 -0.27 17.67
C LEU A 167 -4.02 -1.59 16.97
N GLU A 168 -3.96 -1.59 15.64
CA GLU A 168 -4.36 -2.72 14.79
C GLU A 168 -3.29 -2.95 13.72
N GLU A 169 -3.04 -4.20 13.35
CA GLU A 169 -2.09 -4.55 12.28
C GLU A 169 -2.76 -5.32 11.13
N THR A 170 -2.15 -5.24 9.95
CA THR A 170 -2.44 -6.16 8.86
C THR A 170 -1.14 -6.77 8.33
N ASN A 171 -1.12 -8.11 8.32
CA ASN A 171 -0.11 -8.95 7.68
C ASN A 171 1.31 -8.87 8.31
N LEU A 172 1.39 -8.57 9.62
CA LEU A 172 2.59 -8.78 10.43
C LEU A 172 2.96 -10.28 10.50
N ILE A 173 1.96 -11.16 10.63
CA ILE A 173 2.12 -12.63 10.52
C ILE A 173 1.25 -13.15 9.35
N PRO A 174 1.78 -13.19 8.11
CA PRO A 174 0.99 -13.51 6.91
C PRO A 174 0.51 -14.96 6.90
N GLU A 175 -0.81 -15.21 6.72
CA GLU A 175 -1.37 -16.58 6.63
C GLU A 175 -0.70 -17.43 5.54
N GLY A 176 -0.36 -16.78 4.41
CA GLY A 176 0.28 -17.41 3.25
C GLY A 176 1.81 -17.37 3.22
N HIS A 177 2.49 -17.07 4.33
CA HIS A 177 3.96 -17.04 4.35
C HIS A 177 4.52 -18.45 4.08
N PRO A 178 5.40 -18.68 3.08
CA PRO A 178 5.84 -20.02 2.70
C PRO A 178 6.59 -20.80 3.80
N GLU A 179 7.19 -20.08 4.74
CA GLU A 179 7.94 -20.66 5.88
C GLU A 179 7.11 -20.74 7.17
N ARG A 180 5.82 -20.38 7.15
CA ARG A 180 4.92 -20.37 8.32
C ARG A 180 4.82 -21.75 8.98
N ARG A 181 4.94 -21.80 10.31
CA ARG A 181 4.94 -23.06 11.09
C ARG A 181 4.29 -22.88 12.46
N GLY A 182 3.96 -23.98 13.13
CA GLY A 182 3.56 -23.94 14.54
C GLY A 182 4.75 -23.66 15.46
N CYS A 183 4.52 -22.93 16.56
CA CYS A 183 5.57 -22.28 17.33
C CYS A 183 6.62 -23.20 17.97
N GLN A 184 7.89 -22.76 18.03
CA GLN A 184 9.02 -23.58 18.48
C GLN A 184 9.89 -22.90 19.55
N ASP A 185 10.40 -23.71 20.49
CA ASP A 185 11.45 -23.29 21.41
C ASP A 185 12.84 -23.31 20.73
N GLN A 186 13.84 -22.74 21.41
CA GLN A 186 15.25 -22.73 21.00
C GLN A 186 15.90 -24.12 20.75
N PHE A 187 15.17 -25.21 20.96
CA PHE A 187 15.60 -26.60 20.71
C PHE A 187 14.72 -27.32 19.66
N GLY A 188 13.74 -26.65 19.05
CA GLY A 188 12.80 -27.23 18.08
C GLY A 188 11.67 -28.06 18.71
N GLY A 189 11.41 -27.90 20.01
CA GLY A 189 10.22 -28.41 20.68
C GLY A 189 9.04 -27.44 20.54
N PRO A 190 7.77 -27.89 20.58
CA PRO A 190 6.63 -26.98 20.48
C PRO A 190 6.54 -26.04 21.69
N THR A 191 6.41 -24.74 21.44
CA THR A 191 6.18 -23.70 22.47
C THR A 191 4.83 -22.99 22.28
N GLY A 192 4.51 -22.05 23.17
CA GLY A 192 3.32 -21.19 23.06
C GLY A 192 1.98 -21.89 23.26
N THR A 193 0.92 -21.27 22.75
CA THR A 193 -0.44 -21.79 22.74
C THR A 193 -0.61 -22.94 21.73
N ILE A 194 -1.66 -23.75 21.91
CA ILE A 194 -1.94 -24.93 21.06
C ILE A 194 -2.22 -24.55 19.58
N THR A 195 -2.52 -23.28 19.33
CA THR A 195 -2.77 -22.68 18.01
C THR A 195 -1.72 -21.65 17.62
N CYS A 196 -0.60 -21.57 18.34
CA CYS A 196 0.46 -20.62 18.06
C CYS A 196 1.12 -20.92 16.71
N GLU A 197 1.22 -19.91 15.85
CA GLU A 197 1.93 -19.96 14.57
C GLU A 197 2.97 -18.83 14.48
N GLU A 198 4.11 -19.11 13.83
CA GLU A 198 5.25 -18.20 13.73
C GLU A 198 5.78 -18.12 12.29
N VAL A 199 6.39 -16.99 11.97
CA VAL A 199 7.07 -16.69 10.70
C VAL A 199 8.47 -16.14 10.99
N PRO A 200 9.48 -16.37 10.13
CA PRO A 200 10.81 -15.82 10.38
C PRO A 200 10.76 -14.29 10.27
N VAL A 201 11.55 -13.59 11.09
CA VAL A 201 11.56 -12.11 11.07
C VAL A 201 12.01 -11.58 9.69
N TYR A 202 13.02 -12.21 9.08
CA TYR A 202 13.36 -12.04 7.67
C TYR A 202 13.09 -13.33 6.87
N PRO A 203 12.48 -13.25 5.66
CA PRO A 203 12.34 -14.41 4.79
C PRO A 203 13.70 -14.89 4.26
N ALA A 204 13.87 -16.20 4.05
CA ALA A 204 15.16 -16.78 3.67
C ALA A 204 15.72 -16.25 2.33
N ASN A 205 14.88 -15.68 1.47
CA ASN A 205 15.24 -14.93 0.26
C ASN A 205 14.17 -13.85 0.00
N GLN A 206 14.51 -12.74 -0.66
CA GLN A 206 13.51 -11.72 -1.06
C GLN A 206 12.39 -12.29 -1.97
N GLY A 207 12.69 -13.30 -2.79
CA GLY A 207 11.70 -14.02 -3.60
C GLY A 207 10.96 -15.16 -2.86
N ALA A 208 11.21 -15.34 -1.56
CA ALA A 208 10.44 -16.20 -0.67
C ALA A 208 9.36 -15.42 0.11
N CYS A 209 9.34 -14.09 0.00
CA CYS A 209 8.12 -13.33 0.20
C CYS A 209 7.03 -13.92 -0.72
N GLY A 210 5.92 -14.40 -0.15
CA GLY A 210 4.69 -14.60 -0.91
C GLY A 210 4.17 -13.25 -1.45
N PRO A 211 3.19 -13.23 -2.36
CA PRO A 211 2.77 -12.02 -3.09
C PRO A 211 2.31 -10.83 -2.22
N HIS A 212 2.10 -11.04 -0.92
CA HIS A 212 1.84 -9.99 0.08
C HIS A 212 2.72 -10.10 1.34
N SER A 213 3.56 -11.14 1.51
CA SER A 213 4.02 -11.54 2.86
C SER A 213 5.15 -10.68 3.45
N CYS A 214 5.56 -9.64 2.76
CA CYS A 214 6.61 -8.70 3.17
C CYS A 214 6.12 -7.24 3.18
N ASP A 215 4.80 -7.05 3.15
CA ASP A 215 4.12 -5.77 3.32
C ASP A 215 3.28 -5.86 4.60
N THR A 216 3.45 -4.92 5.53
CA THR A 216 2.70 -4.85 6.79
C THR A 216 2.15 -3.44 6.93
N ILE A 217 0.91 -3.32 7.40
CA ILE A 217 0.28 -2.01 7.65
C ILE A 217 -0.08 -1.93 9.13
N ILE A 218 0.36 -0.86 9.79
CA ILE A 218 0.01 -0.55 11.17
C ILE A 218 -1.02 0.59 11.17
N TYR A 219 -2.09 0.42 11.94
CA TYR A 219 -3.18 1.37 12.09
C TYR A 219 -3.28 1.82 13.55
N LEU A 220 -3.34 3.13 13.78
CA LEU A 220 -3.64 3.74 15.07
C LEU A 220 -4.95 4.55 14.95
N ASN A 221 -5.87 4.34 15.88
CA ASN A 221 -7.05 5.18 16.06
C ASN A 221 -7.05 5.65 17.51
N ALA A 222 -6.85 6.95 17.73
CA ALA A 222 -6.48 7.52 19.01
C ALA A 222 -7.14 8.90 19.23
N SER A 223 -6.86 9.50 20.39
CA SER A 223 -7.15 10.92 20.64
C SER A 223 -5.97 11.56 21.36
N VAL A 224 -5.82 12.86 21.18
CA VAL A 224 -4.85 13.70 21.89
C VAL A 224 -5.58 14.81 22.62
N GLY A 225 -5.11 15.15 23.82
CA GLY A 225 -5.52 16.32 24.58
C GLY A 225 -4.48 17.43 24.49
N PHE A 226 -4.90 18.66 24.75
CA PHE A 226 -4.05 19.84 24.88
C PHE A 226 -4.15 20.41 26.32
N ASP A 227 -3.05 20.95 26.87
CA ASP A 227 -3.01 21.51 28.23
C ASP A 227 -3.97 22.70 28.41
N GLU A 228 -4.10 23.53 27.38
CA GLU A 228 -5.05 24.64 27.29
C GLU A 228 -5.80 24.62 25.94
N PRO A 229 -7.05 25.11 25.83
CA PRO A 229 -7.70 25.25 24.54
C PRO A 229 -7.00 26.26 23.62
N ILE A 230 -6.87 25.93 22.33
CA ILE A 230 -6.21 26.77 21.33
C ILE A 230 -7.06 28.01 20.99
N ASP A 231 -6.42 29.16 20.77
CA ASP A 231 -7.07 30.36 20.21
C ASP A 231 -7.33 30.14 18.71
N SER A 232 -8.57 29.79 18.35
CA SER A 232 -8.96 29.49 16.97
C SER A 232 -8.89 30.69 16.00
N THR A 233 -8.57 31.90 16.48
CA THR A 233 -8.48 33.11 15.64
C THR A 233 -7.07 33.44 15.17
N ASN A 234 -6.05 32.97 15.90
CA ASN A 234 -4.64 33.26 15.61
C ASN A 234 -3.73 32.29 16.40
N PHE A 235 -3.07 31.36 15.71
CA PHE A 235 -2.20 30.35 16.34
C PHE A 235 -1.07 29.87 15.43
N THR A 236 0.07 29.50 16.02
CA THR A 236 1.10 28.70 15.35
C THR A 236 0.85 27.21 15.63
N LEU A 237 0.82 26.38 14.59
CA LEU A 237 1.09 24.95 14.66
C LEU A 237 2.60 24.75 14.45
N ALA A 238 3.27 24.09 15.38
CA ALA A 238 4.67 23.71 15.30
C ALA A 238 4.82 22.18 15.25
N MET A 239 5.78 21.71 14.46
CA MET A 239 6.07 20.30 14.30
C MET A 239 7.57 20.05 14.16
N VAL A 240 8.08 19.01 14.84
CA VAL A 240 9.46 18.52 14.65
C VAL A 240 9.43 17.31 13.73
N GLY A 241 9.98 17.42 12.53
CA GLY A 241 9.97 16.34 11.52
C GLY A 241 11.28 15.60 11.35
N ARG A 242 12.01 15.37 12.46
CA ARG A 242 13.11 14.40 12.49
C ARG A 242 12.56 13.01 12.16
N ASN A 243 13.29 12.21 11.38
CA ASN A 243 12.98 10.82 11.03
C ASN A 243 11.65 10.57 10.27
N LEU A 244 10.91 11.64 9.92
CA LEU A 244 9.70 11.54 9.10
C LEU A 244 10.05 11.28 7.63
N THR A 245 10.50 10.06 7.28
CA THR A 245 10.93 9.70 5.92
C THR A 245 9.95 10.20 4.85
N ASN A 246 8.67 9.87 5.03
CA ASN A 246 7.60 10.14 4.09
C ASN A 246 6.23 10.08 4.80
N ALA A 247 5.78 11.17 5.42
CA ALA A 247 4.53 11.21 6.18
C ALA A 247 3.59 12.33 5.68
N GLN A 248 2.39 11.98 5.27
CA GLN A 248 1.31 12.93 5.01
C GLN A 248 0.59 13.25 6.32
N PHE A 249 0.36 14.53 6.59
CA PHE A 249 -0.49 14.98 7.69
C PHE A 249 -1.61 15.86 7.15
N THR A 250 -2.82 15.60 7.63
CA THR A 250 -4.06 16.25 7.21
C THR A 250 -4.85 16.65 8.45
N TYR A 251 -4.94 17.95 8.71
CA TYR A 251 -5.57 18.56 9.88
C TYR A 251 -6.91 19.19 9.51
N THR A 252 -8.01 18.68 10.06
CA THR A 252 -9.34 19.28 9.89
C THR A 252 -9.66 20.17 11.09
N PHE A 253 -9.76 21.48 10.85
CA PHE A 253 -10.09 22.51 11.85
C PHE A 253 -11.60 22.81 11.86
N PRO A 254 -12.25 22.93 13.05
CA PRO A 254 -13.66 23.27 13.19
C PRO A 254 -14.11 24.56 12.48
N PRO A 255 -15.39 24.66 12.05
CA PRO A 255 -15.89 25.83 11.33
C PRO A 255 -15.77 27.12 12.15
N GLN A 256 -15.24 28.18 11.53
CA GLN A 256 -15.04 29.50 12.15
C GLN A 256 -15.99 30.55 11.55
N GLU A 257 -16.26 31.64 12.30
CA GLU A 257 -17.11 32.76 11.83
C GLU A 257 -16.47 33.53 10.66
N ASN A 258 -15.14 33.58 10.61
CA ASN A 258 -14.36 34.11 9.49
C ASN A 258 -13.41 33.00 9.03
N GLN A 259 -13.15 32.93 7.73
CA GLN A 259 -12.36 31.86 7.11
C GLN A 259 -10.96 31.75 7.70
N LEU A 260 -10.52 30.52 8.00
CA LEU A 260 -9.17 30.25 8.46
C LEU A 260 -8.21 30.24 7.26
N ARG A 261 -7.09 30.95 7.36
CA ARG A 261 -6.03 30.95 6.36
C ARG A 261 -4.66 30.85 7.02
N ILE A 262 -3.66 30.50 6.22
CA ILE A 262 -2.26 30.67 6.62
C ILE A 262 -1.89 32.15 6.53
N ALA A 263 -1.14 32.60 7.54
CA ALA A 263 -0.66 33.97 7.74
C ALA A 263 0.81 34.12 7.35
N ASN A 264 1.61 33.10 7.67
CA ASN A 264 3.00 32.90 7.25
C ASN A 264 3.38 31.42 7.46
N THR A 265 4.37 30.92 6.72
CA THR A 265 4.98 29.61 6.96
C THR A 265 6.50 29.72 7.10
N TYR A 266 7.09 28.97 8.02
CA TYR A 266 8.54 28.93 8.21
C TYR A 266 9.03 27.51 8.44
N GLU A 267 10.19 27.19 7.89
CA GLU A 267 10.87 25.92 8.06
C GLU A 267 12.35 26.12 8.29
N GLU A 268 12.93 25.36 9.22
CA GLU A 268 14.34 25.41 9.57
C GLU A 268 14.92 24.00 9.65
N HIS A 269 16.06 23.80 8.98
CA HIS A 269 16.82 22.56 8.98
C HIS A 269 18.24 22.86 9.46
N ASP A 270 18.68 22.23 10.56
CA ASP A 270 20.01 22.48 11.12
C ASP A 270 20.89 21.22 11.20
N CYS A 271 21.75 21.09 10.19
CA CYS A 271 22.84 20.13 10.09
C CYS A 271 23.94 20.31 11.16
N SER A 272 23.99 21.45 11.89
CA SER A 272 24.93 21.61 13.00
C SER A 272 24.52 20.88 14.28
N THR A 273 23.33 20.25 14.28
CA THR A 273 22.87 19.38 15.37
C THR A 273 23.77 18.14 15.50
N THR A 274 24.19 17.86 16.73
CA THR A 274 24.94 16.64 17.08
C THR A 274 24.13 15.78 18.04
N TYR A 275 24.09 14.47 17.83
CA TYR A 275 23.61 13.50 18.82
C TYR A 275 24.82 12.90 19.55
N THR A 276 24.65 12.40 20.77
CA THR A 276 25.67 11.59 21.45
C THR A 276 24.93 10.47 22.14
N GLU A 277 25.43 9.24 21.98
CA GLU A 277 24.82 8.10 22.65
C GLU A 277 25.06 8.20 24.17
N GLU A 278 23.98 8.14 24.95
CA GLU A 278 24.00 8.27 26.42
C GLU A 278 23.60 6.99 27.16
N ASP A 279 23.13 5.93 26.47
CA ASP A 279 22.91 4.61 27.08
C ASP A 279 24.23 3.87 27.36
N GLU A 280 24.51 3.56 28.63
CA GLU A 280 25.73 2.87 29.08
C GLU A 280 25.83 1.41 28.58
N GLU A 281 24.74 0.79 28.13
CA GLU A 281 24.72 -0.58 27.59
C GLU A 281 24.82 -0.63 26.04
N ALA A 282 24.79 0.51 25.35
CA ALA A 282 24.94 0.58 23.88
C ALA A 282 26.39 0.31 23.43
N ASP A 283 26.55 -0.42 22.32
CA ASP A 283 27.86 -0.83 21.76
C ASP A 283 28.75 0.36 21.34
N ASP A 284 28.13 1.54 21.13
CA ASP A 284 28.73 2.81 20.77
C ASP A 284 28.56 3.92 21.84
N TYR A 285 28.27 3.57 23.09
CA TYR A 285 28.13 4.51 24.22
C TYR A 285 29.16 5.65 24.24
N GLY A 286 28.69 6.90 24.31
CA GLY A 286 29.51 8.10 24.31
C GLY A 286 30.07 8.49 22.93
N GLN A 287 29.66 7.83 21.84
CA GLN A 287 29.95 8.27 20.48
C GLN A 287 29.08 9.49 20.13
N THR A 288 29.74 10.59 19.76
CA THR A 288 29.06 11.76 19.17
C THR A 288 28.90 11.57 17.67
N TYR A 289 27.67 11.69 17.19
CA TYR A 289 27.29 11.72 15.79
C TYR A 289 27.08 13.16 15.32
N GLU A 290 27.67 13.49 14.17
CA GLU A 290 27.49 14.75 13.45
C GLU A 290 26.81 14.42 12.10
N SER A 291 26.06 15.35 11.50
CA SER A 291 25.45 15.08 10.18
C SER A 291 26.53 14.97 9.09
N ARG A 292 26.22 14.29 7.98
CA ARG A 292 27.12 14.17 6.81
C ARG A 292 27.58 15.53 6.25
N ASP A 293 28.79 15.55 5.68
CA ASP A 293 29.40 16.74 5.03
C ASP A 293 28.52 17.33 3.90
N GLU A 294 27.64 16.53 3.30
CA GLU A 294 26.69 16.96 2.25
C GLU A 294 25.40 17.62 2.76
N CYS A 295 25.09 17.54 4.06
CA CYS A 295 23.88 18.12 4.66
C CYS A 295 23.90 19.66 4.54
N GLN A 296 22.79 20.27 4.14
CA GLN A 296 22.70 21.71 3.90
C GLN A 296 21.64 22.36 4.78
N SER A 297 22.06 23.07 5.84
CA SER A 297 21.15 23.86 6.67
C SER A 297 20.48 24.97 5.83
N TYR A 298 19.17 25.14 6.00
CA TYR A 298 18.39 26.19 5.36
C TYR A 298 17.30 26.72 6.31
N GLN A 299 16.83 27.92 5.97
CA GLN A 299 15.60 28.51 6.52
C GLN A 299 14.76 28.97 5.33
N ILE A 300 13.47 28.60 5.32
CA ILE A 300 12.49 28.99 4.30
C ILE A 300 11.36 29.76 4.99
N ASP A 301 10.84 30.78 4.31
CA ASP A 301 9.83 31.73 4.79
C ASP A 301 8.85 31.99 3.63
N ASP A 302 7.56 31.69 3.82
CA ASP A 302 6.46 31.84 2.85
C ASP A 302 6.61 31.12 1.49
N ASP A 303 7.30 29.98 1.46
CA ASP A 303 7.53 29.15 0.25
C ASP A 303 7.48 27.64 0.56
N LEU A 304 6.49 27.22 1.36
CA LEU A 304 6.31 25.82 1.77
C LEU A 304 5.14 25.16 1.03
N ASP A 305 5.36 23.93 0.53
CA ASP A 305 4.34 23.13 -0.16
C ASP A 305 3.26 22.64 0.82
N TYR A 306 2.00 23.06 0.61
CA TYR A 306 0.82 22.67 1.39
C TYR A 306 -0.47 22.83 0.59
N SER A 307 -1.55 22.19 1.05
CA SER A 307 -2.92 22.42 0.61
C SER A 307 -3.78 23.03 1.72
N MET A 308 -4.75 23.85 1.33
CA MET A 308 -5.77 24.48 2.19
C MET A 308 -7.12 24.38 1.47
N ILE A 309 -8.10 23.70 2.08
CA ILE A 309 -9.37 23.34 1.45
C ILE A 309 -10.55 23.67 2.38
N ALA A 310 -11.59 24.31 1.84
CA ALA A 310 -12.87 24.45 2.52
C ALA A 310 -13.66 23.13 2.46
N VAL A 311 -14.06 22.59 3.62
CA VAL A 311 -14.76 21.30 3.73
C VAL A 311 -16.04 21.43 4.55
N THR A 312 -17.00 20.52 4.39
CA THR A 312 -18.35 20.58 5.01
C THR A 312 -18.32 20.85 6.52
N ASP A 313 -17.37 20.22 7.24
CA ASP A 313 -17.22 20.35 8.69
C ASP A 313 -16.05 21.29 9.11
N GLY A 314 -15.58 22.17 8.21
CA GLY A 314 -14.66 23.28 8.56
C GLY A 314 -13.62 23.63 7.50
N THR A 315 -12.34 23.50 7.86
CA THR A 315 -11.21 23.80 6.96
C THR A 315 -10.13 22.75 7.12
N GLU A 316 -9.71 22.16 6.02
CA GLU A 316 -8.62 21.20 5.99
C GLU A 316 -7.31 21.88 5.58
N PHE A 317 -6.26 21.66 6.38
CA PHE A 317 -4.87 21.91 6.02
C PHE A 317 -4.20 20.57 5.79
N SER A 318 -3.49 20.38 4.69
CA SER A 318 -2.74 19.13 4.48
C SER A 318 -1.35 19.37 3.89
N ARG A 319 -0.37 18.58 4.35
CA ARG A 319 1.03 18.70 3.95
C ARG A 319 1.78 17.38 4.08
N ARG A 320 2.67 17.13 3.12
CA ARG A 320 3.63 16.04 3.15
C ARG A 320 4.94 16.47 3.83
N PHE A 321 5.27 15.80 4.92
CA PHE A 321 6.51 15.95 5.67
C PHE A 321 7.50 14.86 5.22
N THR A 322 8.79 15.22 5.18
CA THR A 322 9.88 14.37 4.65
C THR A 322 11.16 14.55 5.47
N TYR A 323 12.05 13.57 5.40
CA TYR A 323 13.36 13.59 6.04
C TYR A 323 14.25 12.58 5.31
N ASP A 324 15.49 12.95 4.94
CA ASP A 324 16.47 11.95 4.50
C ASP A 324 17.17 11.43 5.75
N ASN A 325 16.99 10.15 6.07
CA ASN A 325 17.60 9.52 7.25
C ASN A 325 19.14 9.57 7.21
N GLN A 326 19.76 9.85 6.06
CA GLN A 326 21.20 10.08 5.94
C GLN A 326 21.65 11.49 6.41
N ASP A 327 20.73 12.44 6.63
CA ASP A 327 21.03 13.74 7.27
C ASP A 327 20.93 13.69 8.80
N TRP A 328 20.53 12.55 9.38
CA TRP A 328 20.56 12.36 10.84
C TRP A 328 21.99 12.61 11.38
N PRO A 329 22.16 13.31 12.51
CA PRO A 329 21.14 13.76 13.47
C PRO A 329 20.66 15.21 13.29
N ALA A 330 20.63 15.77 12.08
CA ALA A 330 20.11 17.12 11.82
C ALA A 330 18.66 17.33 12.31
N SER A 331 18.33 18.51 12.84
CA SER A 331 16.94 18.88 13.15
C SER A 331 16.19 19.34 11.90
N ARG A 332 14.86 19.18 11.89
CA ARG A 332 13.96 19.83 10.92
C ARG A 332 12.71 20.27 11.67
N GLU A 333 12.48 21.58 11.75
CA GLU A 333 11.37 22.19 12.49
C GLU A 333 10.49 23.01 11.54
N TYR A 334 9.18 22.89 11.72
CA TYR A 334 8.18 23.54 10.88
C TYR A 334 7.25 24.38 11.75
N PHE A 335 6.93 25.60 11.30
CA PHE A 335 6.03 26.53 11.97
C PHE A 335 5.04 27.10 10.97
N LEU A 336 3.75 26.84 11.21
CA LEU A 336 2.64 27.18 10.34
C LEU A 336 1.73 28.15 11.12
N ASP A 337 1.75 29.43 10.77
CA ASP A 337 0.92 30.43 11.44
C ASP A 337 -0.45 30.52 10.75
N PHE A 338 -1.51 30.26 11.49
CA PHE A 338 -2.90 30.36 11.03
C PHE A 338 -3.58 31.59 11.63
N THR A 339 -4.47 32.22 10.86
CA THR A 339 -5.31 33.32 11.34
C THR A 339 -6.67 33.35 10.65
N THR A 340 -7.67 33.93 11.32
CA THR A 340 -8.96 34.31 10.72
C THR A 340 -9.04 35.81 10.39
N MET A 341 -7.92 36.55 10.50
CA MET A 341 -7.82 37.92 9.99
C MET A 341 -7.76 37.93 8.45
N PRO A 342 -8.55 38.77 7.75
CA PRO A 342 -8.50 38.87 6.30
C PRO A 342 -7.12 39.28 5.76
N PRO A 343 -6.82 39.03 4.47
CA PRO A 343 -5.57 39.44 3.86
C PRO A 343 -5.48 40.98 3.77
N ALA A 344 -4.25 41.51 3.64
CA ALA A 344 -4.00 42.96 3.67
C ALA A 344 -4.43 43.69 2.39
N ILE A 345 -4.56 42.93 1.30
CA ILE A 345 -5.26 43.25 0.05
C ILE A 345 -6.13 42.01 -0.21
N ASP A 346 -7.33 42.24 -0.74
CA ASP A 346 -8.40 41.25 -0.85
C ASP A 346 -8.98 41.39 -2.27
N ASN A 347 -8.37 40.69 -3.22
CA ASN A 347 -8.74 40.73 -4.64
C ASN A 347 -9.82 39.68 -4.92
N PRO A 348 -10.76 39.92 -5.87
CA PRO A 348 -11.69 38.88 -6.28
C PRO A 348 -10.94 37.70 -6.91
N PRO A 349 -11.41 36.46 -6.73
CA PRO A 349 -10.83 35.30 -7.38
C PRO A 349 -10.85 35.45 -8.90
N THR A 350 -9.87 34.89 -9.60
CA THR A 350 -9.77 35.03 -11.06
C THR A 350 -9.62 33.69 -11.75
N TRP A 351 -10.15 33.59 -12.98
CA TRP A 351 -10.00 32.39 -13.78
C TRP A 351 -8.62 32.30 -14.44
N ASN A 352 -7.87 31.25 -14.10
CA ASN A 352 -6.55 30.92 -14.64
C ASN A 352 -6.63 30.40 -16.10
N THR A 353 -5.48 30.27 -16.74
CA THR A 353 -5.32 29.85 -18.15
C THR A 353 -5.45 28.36 -18.42
N CYS A 354 -5.39 27.48 -17.40
CA CYS A 354 -5.68 26.05 -17.57
C CYS A 354 -7.17 25.70 -17.48
N SER A 355 -8.01 26.57 -16.91
CA SER A 355 -9.47 26.39 -16.99
C SER A 355 -9.94 26.35 -18.45
N PRO A 356 -10.87 25.44 -18.81
CA PRO A 356 -11.52 25.46 -20.12
C PRO A 356 -12.11 26.85 -20.41
N ALA A 357 -11.94 27.34 -21.63
CA ALA A 357 -12.42 28.68 -21.99
C ALA A 357 -13.96 28.73 -22.03
N ASP A 358 -14.52 29.92 -21.84
CA ASP A 358 -15.99 30.13 -21.86
C ASP A 358 -16.61 29.59 -23.16
N ASN A 359 -17.69 28.81 -23.04
CA ASN A 359 -18.37 28.04 -24.08
C ASN A 359 -17.58 26.84 -24.66
N TYR A 360 -16.51 26.36 -24.00
CA TYR A 360 -15.89 25.06 -24.35
C TYR A 360 -16.76 23.90 -23.85
N ARG A 361 -16.55 22.72 -24.45
CA ARG A 361 -17.19 21.49 -24.00
C ARG A 361 -16.42 20.82 -22.86
N LEU A 362 -17.11 20.53 -21.77
CA LEU A 362 -16.70 19.53 -20.78
C LEU A 362 -17.22 18.16 -21.28
N PRO A 363 -16.33 17.22 -21.65
CA PRO A 363 -16.71 15.95 -22.23
C PRO A 363 -17.06 14.93 -21.13
N VAL A 364 -18.12 14.14 -21.36
CA VAL A 364 -18.52 13.02 -20.48
C VAL A 364 -18.62 11.72 -21.28
N ALA A 365 -18.61 10.57 -20.60
CA ALA A 365 -18.80 9.25 -21.20
C ALA A 365 -20.27 8.99 -21.57
N GLY A 366 -21.22 9.58 -20.83
CA GLY A 366 -22.65 9.55 -21.14
C GLY A 366 -23.35 8.25 -20.79
N LEU A 367 -22.88 7.54 -19.77
CA LEU A 367 -23.35 6.19 -19.43
C LEU A 367 -24.67 6.18 -18.63
N GLY A 368 -25.11 7.33 -18.13
CA GLY A 368 -26.25 7.43 -17.20
C GLY A 368 -25.87 7.17 -15.73
N GLU A 369 -24.58 7.22 -15.44
CA GLU A 369 -24.00 7.17 -14.09
C GLU A 369 -23.53 8.57 -13.67
N SER A 370 -22.94 8.72 -12.49
CA SER A 370 -22.42 10.01 -12.00
C SER A 370 -20.99 10.23 -12.49
N GLU A 371 -20.75 11.38 -13.12
CA GLU A 371 -19.48 11.74 -13.74
C GLU A 371 -19.05 13.13 -13.24
N TYR A 372 -17.81 13.27 -12.75
CA TYR A 372 -17.27 14.58 -12.34
C TYR A 372 -17.08 15.52 -13.54
N ILE A 373 -17.42 16.79 -13.34
CA ILE A 373 -17.15 17.89 -14.29
C ILE A 373 -16.40 19.07 -13.65
N VAL A 374 -16.26 19.04 -12.31
CA VAL A 374 -15.37 19.89 -11.52
C VAL A 374 -14.93 19.06 -10.31
N ASP A 375 -13.63 18.84 -10.14
CA ASP A 375 -13.01 18.23 -8.95
C ASP A 375 -11.97 19.18 -8.30
N LEU A 376 -11.30 18.74 -7.23
CA LEU A 376 -10.26 19.52 -6.55
C LEU A 376 -9.07 19.91 -7.46
N ALA A 377 -8.70 19.08 -8.42
CA ALA A 377 -7.61 19.37 -9.34
C ALA A 377 -8.03 20.41 -10.39
N ASP A 378 -9.28 20.33 -10.87
CA ASP A 378 -9.91 21.38 -11.64
C ASP A 378 -9.99 22.68 -10.83
N ILE A 379 -10.53 22.70 -9.60
CA ILE A 379 -10.62 23.91 -8.76
C ILE A 379 -9.24 24.57 -8.58
N ASN A 380 -8.25 23.79 -8.16
CA ASN A 380 -6.89 24.28 -7.90
C ASN A 380 -6.15 24.74 -9.15
N CYS A 381 -6.53 24.26 -10.34
CA CYS A 381 -6.00 24.82 -11.58
C CYS A 381 -6.82 26.03 -12.07
N TRP A 382 -8.15 25.95 -12.03
CA TRP A 382 -9.07 26.85 -12.72
C TRP A 382 -9.09 28.25 -12.13
N PHE A 383 -8.85 28.39 -10.83
CA PHE A 383 -8.94 29.65 -10.10
C PHE A 383 -7.59 30.08 -9.50
N ASP A 384 -7.46 31.38 -9.22
CA ASP A 384 -6.32 32.02 -8.57
C ASP A 384 -6.86 33.12 -7.64
N ASP A 385 -6.40 33.15 -6.38
CA ASP A 385 -6.97 33.93 -5.27
C ASP A 385 -5.93 34.19 -4.15
N ASP A 386 -6.06 35.29 -3.41
CA ASP A 386 -5.15 35.64 -2.30
C ASP A 386 -5.15 34.62 -1.14
N LEU A 387 -6.16 33.75 -1.04
CA LEU A 387 -6.28 32.67 -0.03
C LEU A 387 -6.00 31.26 -0.58
N GLY A 388 -5.78 31.13 -1.89
CA GLY A 388 -5.64 29.86 -2.59
C GLY A 388 -6.98 29.25 -3.03
N ALA A 389 -6.99 28.62 -4.21
CA ALA A 389 -8.22 28.20 -4.89
C ALA A 389 -9.07 27.17 -4.12
N GLY A 390 -8.46 26.25 -3.37
CA GLY A 390 -9.18 25.29 -2.50
C GLY A 390 -10.01 25.93 -1.38
N MET A 391 -9.77 27.21 -1.06
CA MET A 391 -10.53 27.98 -0.07
C MET A 391 -11.74 28.72 -0.68
N LEU A 392 -11.97 28.63 -1.99
CA LEU A 392 -13.10 29.28 -2.66
C LEU A 392 -14.38 28.46 -2.52
N ASN A 393 -15.53 29.15 -2.57
CA ASN A 393 -16.83 28.52 -2.79
C ASN A 393 -17.12 28.48 -4.30
N VAL A 394 -17.07 27.31 -4.93
CA VAL A 394 -17.34 27.10 -6.35
C VAL A 394 -18.76 26.55 -6.53
N ASP A 395 -19.67 27.39 -7.01
CA ASP A 395 -21.06 27.02 -7.31
C ASP A 395 -21.22 26.77 -8.83
N CYS A 396 -21.92 25.69 -9.20
CA CYS A 396 -22.23 25.35 -10.58
C CYS A 396 -23.74 25.13 -10.75
N SER A 397 -24.34 25.78 -11.75
CA SER A 397 -25.78 25.76 -11.97
C SER A 397 -26.16 25.59 -13.45
N GLY A 398 -27.40 25.17 -13.72
CA GLY A 398 -27.90 24.94 -15.07
C GLY A 398 -28.38 23.50 -15.26
N ALA A 399 -27.72 22.77 -16.15
CA ALA A 399 -27.95 21.34 -16.40
C ALA A 399 -29.42 20.94 -16.70
N GLU A 400 -30.15 21.76 -17.45
CA GLU A 400 -31.55 21.45 -17.79
C GLU A 400 -31.63 20.07 -18.50
N GLY A 401 -32.49 19.19 -17.96
CA GLY A 401 -32.68 17.80 -18.43
C GLY A 401 -31.79 16.74 -17.78
N TRP A 402 -30.75 17.15 -17.05
CA TRP A 402 -29.76 16.28 -16.41
C TRP A 402 -29.91 16.32 -14.88
N SER A 403 -29.20 15.44 -14.16
CA SER A 403 -28.86 15.73 -12.75
C SER A 403 -27.53 16.48 -12.71
N LEU A 404 -27.43 17.46 -11.81
CA LEU A 404 -26.22 18.18 -11.45
C LEU A 404 -26.22 18.26 -9.93
N GLU A 405 -25.24 17.62 -9.31
CA GLU A 405 -25.20 17.38 -7.88
C GLU A 405 -23.79 17.71 -7.34
N GLU A 406 -23.75 18.58 -6.34
CA GLU A 406 -22.57 18.77 -5.49
C GLU A 406 -22.36 17.47 -4.71
N ALA A 407 -21.34 16.71 -5.06
CA ALA A 407 -21.07 15.39 -4.47
C ALA A 407 -20.42 15.51 -3.08
N GLU A 408 -19.54 16.49 -2.96
CA GLU A 408 -18.90 16.99 -1.75
C GLU A 408 -18.54 18.46 -1.97
N ALA A 409 -18.10 19.18 -0.93
CA ALA A 409 -17.95 20.65 -0.98
C ALA A 409 -17.18 21.12 -2.23
N ASN A 410 -17.78 22.00 -3.03
CA ASN A 410 -17.27 22.53 -4.30
C ASN A 410 -17.14 21.52 -5.48
N HIS A 411 -17.36 20.23 -5.27
CA HIS A 411 -17.14 19.19 -6.29
C HIS A 411 -18.45 18.87 -7.02
N TRP A 412 -18.44 19.03 -8.35
CA TRP A 412 -19.66 18.93 -9.15
C TRP A 412 -19.67 17.72 -10.07
N THR A 413 -20.72 16.92 -9.91
CA THR A 413 -21.00 15.74 -10.73
C THR A 413 -22.26 15.95 -11.56
N VAL A 414 -22.34 15.28 -12.71
CA VAL A 414 -23.53 15.22 -13.55
C VAL A 414 -23.96 13.79 -13.82
N ILE A 415 -25.26 13.60 -14.04
CA ILE A 415 -25.82 12.33 -14.53
C ILE A 415 -26.53 12.60 -15.86
N SER A 416 -26.03 12.00 -16.93
CA SER A 416 -26.58 12.16 -18.27
C SER A 416 -27.90 11.41 -18.46
N PRO A 417 -28.95 12.00 -19.06
CA PRO A 417 -30.07 11.23 -19.57
C PRO A 417 -29.58 10.32 -20.71
N SER A 418 -30.09 9.09 -20.76
CA SER A 418 -29.59 7.98 -21.60
C SER A 418 -29.86 8.10 -23.11
N ALA A 419 -29.94 9.32 -23.63
CA ALA A 419 -30.25 9.66 -25.02
C ALA A 419 -29.13 10.45 -25.74
N GLY A 420 -27.99 10.70 -25.08
CA GLY A 420 -26.87 11.44 -25.69
C GLY A 420 -27.19 12.91 -25.95
N GLU A 421 -27.96 13.53 -25.05
CA GLU A 421 -28.30 14.95 -25.12
C GLU A 421 -27.09 15.84 -24.77
N SER A 422 -27.28 17.16 -24.85
CA SER A 422 -26.28 18.15 -24.44
C SER A 422 -26.95 19.20 -23.56
N THR A 423 -26.30 19.61 -22.47
CA THR A 423 -26.79 20.66 -21.59
C THR A 423 -25.72 21.73 -21.36
N THR A 424 -26.03 22.76 -20.58
CA THR A 424 -25.06 23.81 -20.22
C THR A 424 -24.97 23.96 -18.72
N VAL A 425 -23.75 23.95 -18.20
CA VAL A 425 -23.44 24.22 -16.79
C VAL A 425 -22.69 25.54 -16.70
N THR A 426 -23.05 26.39 -15.75
CA THR A 426 -22.41 27.68 -15.50
C THR A 426 -21.85 27.68 -14.10
N CYS A 427 -20.52 27.80 -13.99
CA CYS A 427 -19.82 27.81 -12.71
C CYS A 427 -19.26 29.20 -12.41
N GLU A 428 -19.21 29.59 -11.12
CA GLU A 428 -18.43 30.71 -10.63
C GLU A 428 -17.83 30.43 -9.24
N ALA A 429 -16.62 30.94 -8.99
CA ALA A 429 -15.99 30.90 -7.69
C ALA A 429 -16.24 32.19 -6.92
N THR A 430 -16.42 32.08 -5.60
CA THR A 430 -16.69 33.18 -4.67
C THR A 430 -15.75 33.11 -3.47
N ASP A 431 -15.15 34.25 -3.09
CA ASP A 431 -14.32 34.36 -1.89
C ASP A 431 -15.14 34.56 -0.60
N SER A 432 -14.48 34.52 0.56
CA SER A 432 -15.15 34.78 1.86
C SER A 432 -15.63 36.23 2.03
N SER A 433 -15.11 37.17 1.23
CA SER A 433 -15.56 38.57 1.11
C SER A 433 -16.78 38.76 0.18
N GLN A 434 -17.29 37.68 -0.43
CA GLN A 434 -18.41 37.65 -1.40
C GLN A 434 -18.12 38.39 -2.71
N GLN A 435 -16.85 38.43 -3.14
CA GLN A 435 -16.46 38.80 -4.51
C GLN A 435 -16.38 37.53 -5.37
N THR A 436 -16.65 37.63 -6.68
CA THR A 436 -16.72 36.45 -7.56
C THR A 436 -15.79 36.56 -8.77
N SER A 437 -15.41 35.39 -9.30
CA SER A 437 -14.65 35.25 -10.56
C SER A 437 -15.41 35.73 -11.79
N GLY A 438 -16.71 35.99 -11.63
CA GLY A 438 -17.69 35.98 -12.71
C GLY A 438 -17.92 34.57 -13.26
N PRO A 439 -19.09 34.32 -13.87
CA PRO A 439 -19.43 33.02 -14.42
C PRO A 439 -18.69 32.71 -15.72
N ARG A 440 -18.38 31.42 -15.92
CA ARG A 440 -18.18 30.81 -17.24
C ARG A 440 -19.26 29.77 -17.48
N THR A 441 -19.76 29.71 -18.71
CA THR A 441 -20.72 28.68 -19.14
C THR A 441 -20.02 27.65 -20.00
N PHE A 442 -20.13 26.39 -19.63
CA PHE A 442 -19.65 25.24 -20.38
C PHE A 442 -20.81 24.49 -21.02
N ASP A 443 -20.54 23.83 -22.14
CA ASP A 443 -21.44 22.85 -22.73
C ASP A 443 -21.03 21.46 -22.23
N VAL A 444 -21.98 20.68 -21.71
CA VAL A 444 -21.72 19.33 -21.16
C VAL A 444 -22.47 18.32 -22.01
N ALA A 445 -21.73 17.42 -22.67
CA ALA A 445 -22.30 16.41 -23.55
C ALA A 445 -21.31 15.25 -23.82
N PRO A 446 -21.82 14.05 -24.14
CA PRO A 446 -20.98 12.95 -24.62
C PRO A 446 -20.31 13.29 -25.95
N ILE A 447 -19.07 12.82 -26.15
CA ILE A 447 -18.25 13.12 -27.34
C ILE A 447 -18.18 12.00 -28.37
N PHE A 448 -18.39 10.76 -27.94
CA PHE A 448 -18.67 9.58 -28.75
C PHE A 448 -19.41 8.55 -27.89
N SER A 449 -20.07 7.56 -28.51
CA SER A 449 -20.34 6.29 -27.83
C SER A 449 -19.31 5.24 -28.25
N ILE A 450 -18.91 4.40 -27.29
CA ILE A 450 -18.07 3.22 -27.51
C ILE A 450 -18.91 1.95 -27.37
N THR A 451 -18.65 0.92 -28.18
CA THR A 451 -19.30 -0.38 -28.05
C THR A 451 -18.33 -1.51 -28.43
N PRO A 452 -18.05 -2.48 -27.55
CA PRO A 452 -17.26 -3.65 -27.91
C PRO A 452 -18.04 -4.53 -28.90
N SER A 453 -17.41 -4.90 -30.00
CA SER A 453 -17.93 -5.87 -30.98
C SER A 453 -17.78 -7.31 -30.47
N ASN A 454 -16.84 -7.53 -29.55
CA ASN A 454 -16.60 -8.77 -28.82
C ASN A 454 -16.16 -8.43 -27.39
N THR A 455 -16.77 -9.08 -26.39
CA THR A 455 -16.38 -8.97 -24.98
C THR A 455 -15.42 -10.07 -24.54
N THR A 456 -15.26 -11.14 -25.32
CA THR A 456 -14.18 -12.13 -25.14
C THR A 456 -13.33 -12.25 -26.39
N THR A 457 -12.04 -12.56 -26.20
CA THR A 457 -11.10 -12.78 -27.31
C THR A 457 -9.90 -13.64 -26.90
N LEU A 458 -9.18 -14.13 -27.92
CA LEU A 458 -7.81 -14.65 -27.79
C LEU A 458 -6.79 -13.64 -28.33
N ASP A 459 -7.03 -13.14 -29.54
CA ASP A 459 -6.11 -12.27 -30.29
C ASP A 459 -6.34 -10.78 -30.01
N ASP A 460 -7.48 -10.22 -30.46
CA ASP A 460 -7.77 -8.78 -30.47
C ASP A 460 -9.19 -8.45 -29.96
N PHE A 461 -9.34 -7.32 -29.28
CA PHE A 461 -10.64 -6.69 -29.02
C PHE A 461 -10.96 -5.66 -30.11
N SER A 462 -12.21 -5.63 -30.57
CA SER A 462 -12.69 -4.70 -31.60
C SER A 462 -13.75 -3.75 -31.02
N PHE A 463 -13.53 -2.44 -31.14
CA PHE A 463 -14.39 -1.39 -30.60
C PHE A 463 -15.01 -0.57 -31.73
N SER A 464 -16.32 -0.37 -31.69
CA SER A 464 -17.01 0.60 -32.53
C SER A 464 -17.10 1.93 -31.77
N PHE A 465 -16.56 2.99 -32.36
CA PHE A 465 -16.69 4.37 -31.90
C PHE A 465 -17.65 5.13 -32.82
N SER A 466 -18.66 5.78 -32.25
CA SER A 466 -19.62 6.63 -32.97
C SER A 466 -19.53 8.08 -32.44
N PRO A 467 -18.83 8.98 -33.16
CA PRO A 467 -18.65 10.36 -32.72
C PRO A 467 -19.95 11.18 -32.65
N THR A 468 -20.10 11.93 -31.57
CA THR A 468 -21.15 12.96 -31.38
C THR A 468 -20.58 14.38 -31.39
N TYR A 469 -19.28 14.56 -31.12
CA TYR A 469 -18.60 15.85 -31.30
C TYR A 469 -18.28 16.13 -32.78
N SER A 470 -18.37 17.40 -33.19
CA SER A 470 -18.24 17.80 -34.60
C SER A 470 -16.82 18.11 -35.05
N GLU A 471 -15.91 18.40 -34.12
CA GLU A 471 -14.50 18.64 -34.42
C GLU A 471 -13.70 17.34 -34.40
N THR A 472 -12.57 17.32 -35.10
CA THR A 472 -11.69 16.16 -35.15
C THR A 472 -11.03 15.89 -33.79
N MET A 473 -11.30 14.72 -33.21
CA MET A 473 -10.74 14.28 -31.93
C MET A 473 -9.49 13.42 -32.14
N SER A 474 -8.42 13.70 -31.40
CA SER A 474 -7.31 12.76 -31.20
C SER A 474 -7.64 11.89 -29.98
N VAL A 475 -7.63 10.57 -30.13
CA VAL A 475 -8.08 9.62 -29.10
C VAL A 475 -7.00 8.57 -28.85
N THR A 476 -6.78 8.20 -27.59
CA THR A 476 -6.02 7.02 -27.18
C THR A 476 -6.93 6.12 -26.36
N LEU A 477 -7.09 4.87 -26.81
CA LEU A 477 -7.69 3.80 -26.02
C LEU A 477 -6.56 2.92 -25.47
N THR A 478 -6.57 2.60 -24.19
CA THR A 478 -5.59 1.74 -23.55
C THR A 478 -6.30 0.57 -22.88
N LEU A 479 -5.98 -0.66 -23.29
CA LEU A 479 -6.38 -1.85 -22.54
C LEU A 479 -5.50 -1.96 -21.29
N MET A 480 -6.08 -2.21 -20.13
CA MET A 480 -5.34 -2.32 -18.86
C MET A 480 -5.69 -3.59 -18.09
N GLN A 481 -4.66 -4.29 -17.62
CA GLN A 481 -4.80 -5.48 -16.77
C GLN A 481 -3.50 -5.71 -16.00
N ASN A 482 -3.54 -5.92 -14.69
CA ASN A 482 -2.41 -6.37 -13.86
C ASN A 482 -1.11 -5.55 -14.03
N GLY A 483 -1.21 -4.24 -14.29
CA GLY A 483 -0.05 -3.36 -14.55
C GLY A 483 0.51 -3.40 -15.98
N VAL A 484 -0.13 -4.16 -16.89
CA VAL A 484 0.14 -4.13 -18.33
C VAL A 484 -0.83 -3.15 -19.00
N GLU A 485 -0.28 -2.26 -19.82
CA GLU A 485 -1.01 -1.27 -20.63
C GLU A 485 -0.77 -1.50 -22.12
N VAL A 486 -1.84 -1.51 -22.92
CA VAL A 486 -1.78 -1.63 -24.40
C VAL A 486 -2.47 -0.43 -25.06
N PRO A 487 -1.74 0.68 -25.30
CA PRO A 487 -2.29 1.89 -25.89
C PRO A 487 -2.42 1.81 -27.42
N VAL A 488 -3.55 2.32 -27.93
CA VAL A 488 -3.89 2.45 -29.35
C VAL A 488 -4.39 3.86 -29.60
N SER A 489 -3.56 4.69 -30.25
CA SER A 489 -3.93 6.06 -30.62
C SER A 489 -4.47 6.16 -32.06
N PHE A 490 -5.56 6.88 -32.23
CA PHE A 490 -6.28 7.07 -33.49
C PHE A 490 -6.93 8.46 -33.56
N THR A 491 -7.76 8.69 -34.58
CA THR A 491 -8.43 9.97 -34.82
C THR A 491 -9.87 9.72 -35.24
N LEU A 492 -10.81 10.49 -34.68
CA LEU A 492 -12.23 10.46 -35.03
C LEU A 492 -12.60 11.77 -35.73
N ASP A 493 -13.22 11.69 -36.91
CA ASP A 493 -13.49 12.82 -37.81
C ASP A 493 -14.99 13.13 -37.99
N GLY A 494 -15.83 12.69 -37.03
CA GLY A 494 -17.29 12.77 -37.13
C GLY A 494 -17.93 11.56 -37.83
N SER A 495 -17.20 10.46 -38.04
CA SER A 495 -17.70 9.24 -38.67
C SER A 495 -17.44 7.96 -37.85
N ASP A 496 -18.37 7.01 -37.94
CA ASP A 496 -18.28 5.71 -37.24
C ASP A 496 -17.00 4.97 -37.62
N SER A 497 -16.21 4.59 -36.61
CA SER A 497 -14.87 4.00 -36.77
C SER A 497 -14.74 2.72 -35.94
N VAL A 498 -14.16 1.67 -36.54
CA VAL A 498 -13.84 0.41 -35.84
C VAL A 498 -12.35 0.37 -35.54
N ILE A 499 -12.00 0.23 -34.27
CA ILE A 499 -10.63 0.23 -33.75
C ILE A 499 -10.33 -1.15 -33.15
N THR A 500 -9.15 -1.70 -33.44
CA THR A 500 -8.67 -2.99 -32.92
C THR A 500 -7.52 -2.77 -31.94
N ALA A 501 -7.60 -3.34 -30.74
CA ALA A 501 -6.52 -3.36 -29.75
C ALA A 501 -6.18 -4.81 -29.38
N SER A 502 -4.89 -5.14 -29.31
CA SER A 502 -4.46 -6.53 -29.19
C SER A 502 -4.36 -7.01 -27.74
N ALA A 503 -4.94 -8.17 -27.47
CA ALA A 503 -4.87 -8.85 -26.18
C ALA A 503 -3.62 -9.74 -26.05
N GLY A 504 -2.81 -9.88 -27.10
CA GLY A 504 -1.66 -10.79 -27.14
C GLY A 504 -0.51 -10.52 -26.14
N THR A 505 -0.57 -9.44 -25.36
CA THR A 505 0.35 -9.15 -24.23
C THR A 505 -0.33 -9.14 -22.86
N LEU A 506 -1.64 -9.31 -22.81
CA LEU A 506 -2.43 -9.46 -21.59
C LEU A 506 -2.44 -10.93 -21.15
N SER A 507 -2.65 -11.18 -19.87
CA SER A 507 -2.98 -12.51 -19.34
C SER A 507 -4.47 -12.83 -19.55
N PRO A 508 -4.88 -14.10 -19.48
CA PRO A 508 -6.29 -14.48 -19.38
C PRO A 508 -6.98 -13.80 -18.19
N GLY A 509 -8.29 -13.56 -18.30
CA GLY A 509 -9.09 -12.85 -17.31
C GLY A 509 -9.53 -11.44 -17.73
N ALA A 510 -10.14 -10.71 -16.79
CA ALA A 510 -10.80 -9.43 -17.05
C ALA A 510 -9.85 -8.34 -17.58
N VAL A 511 -10.37 -7.40 -18.38
CA VAL A 511 -9.61 -6.29 -18.99
C VAL A 511 -10.41 -4.98 -18.91
N ASN A 512 -9.80 -3.94 -18.35
CA ASN A 512 -10.39 -2.60 -18.27
C ASN A 512 -9.99 -1.75 -19.48
N VAL A 513 -10.76 -0.70 -19.80
CA VAL A 513 -10.51 0.17 -20.95
C VAL A 513 -10.44 1.63 -20.52
N HIS A 514 -9.23 2.17 -20.47
CA HIS A 514 -9.00 3.60 -20.32
C HIS A 514 -9.13 4.31 -21.67
N VAL A 515 -9.78 5.47 -21.72
CA VAL A 515 -9.86 6.27 -22.96
C VAL A 515 -9.59 7.74 -22.65
N GLN A 516 -8.63 8.31 -23.38
CA GLN A 516 -8.30 9.73 -23.36
C GLN A 516 -8.62 10.36 -24.72
N ALA A 517 -9.20 11.57 -24.74
CA ALA A 517 -9.46 12.29 -25.99
C ALA A 517 -9.24 13.82 -25.87
N THR A 518 -8.80 14.44 -26.97
CA THR A 518 -8.58 15.89 -27.06
C THR A 518 -9.07 16.44 -28.41
N ALA A 519 -9.64 17.64 -28.40
CA ALA A 519 -10.13 18.34 -29.59
C ALA A 519 -10.10 19.87 -29.40
N ALA A 520 -10.26 20.62 -30.49
CA ALA A 520 -10.40 22.08 -30.41
C ALA A 520 -11.78 22.46 -29.83
N GLY A 521 -11.82 23.36 -28.84
CA GLY A 521 -13.07 23.77 -28.19
C GLY A 521 -13.60 22.81 -27.10
N MET A 522 -12.76 21.88 -26.66
CA MET A 522 -13.08 20.82 -25.70
C MET A 522 -12.02 20.82 -24.58
N ALA A 523 -12.41 20.48 -23.36
CA ALA A 523 -11.45 20.06 -22.32
C ALA A 523 -10.83 18.69 -22.68
N GLN A 524 -9.85 18.22 -21.91
CA GLN A 524 -9.40 16.83 -22.03
C GLN A 524 -10.52 15.91 -21.55
N PHE A 525 -10.81 14.86 -22.32
CA PHE A 525 -11.59 13.72 -21.87
C PHE A 525 -10.62 12.67 -21.32
N ASP A 526 -10.97 12.11 -20.17
CA ASP A 526 -10.25 11.03 -19.51
C ASP A 526 -11.28 10.18 -18.76
N TYR A 527 -11.42 8.89 -19.11
CA TYR A 527 -12.46 8.04 -18.51
C TYR A 527 -12.08 6.56 -18.50
N MET A 528 -12.54 5.85 -17.46
CA MET A 528 -12.35 4.42 -17.27
C MET A 528 -13.64 3.64 -17.54
N TYR A 529 -13.70 2.93 -18.66
CA TYR A 529 -14.85 2.09 -19.00
C TYR A 529 -14.65 0.65 -18.49
N ASP A 530 -15.59 0.18 -17.66
CA ASP A 530 -15.90 -1.26 -17.59
C ASP A 530 -16.81 -1.61 -18.78
N LEU A 531 -16.29 -2.42 -19.71
CA LEU A 531 -17.02 -2.95 -20.86
C LEU A 531 -17.25 -4.47 -20.76
N GLY A 532 -17.01 -5.06 -19.58
CA GLY A 532 -17.14 -6.49 -19.33
C GLY A 532 -16.21 -7.35 -20.19
N LEU A 533 -15.00 -6.86 -20.49
CA LEU A 533 -14.06 -7.57 -21.35
C LEU A 533 -13.29 -8.64 -20.58
N SER A 534 -12.96 -9.75 -21.25
CA SER A 534 -12.08 -10.78 -20.72
C SER A 534 -11.26 -11.45 -21.83
N LYS A 535 -9.95 -11.60 -21.63
CA LYS A 535 -9.12 -12.45 -22.47
C LYS A 535 -9.35 -13.90 -22.07
N GLN A 536 -9.54 -14.78 -23.06
CA GLN A 536 -9.63 -16.22 -22.86
C GLN A 536 -8.23 -16.84 -22.79
N SER A 537 -8.08 -17.94 -22.04
CA SER A 537 -6.85 -18.74 -22.03
C SER A 537 -6.79 -19.69 -23.24
N VAL A 538 -5.57 -20.05 -23.65
CA VAL A 538 -5.29 -21.12 -24.61
C VAL A 538 -4.77 -22.34 -23.84
N PRO A 539 -5.43 -23.52 -23.93
CA PRO A 539 -5.03 -24.69 -23.14
C PRO A 539 -3.57 -25.11 -23.37
N PRO A 540 -2.87 -25.62 -22.33
CA PRO A 540 -1.46 -25.94 -22.40
C PRO A 540 -1.17 -27.06 -23.39
N THR A 541 -0.05 -26.93 -24.11
CA THR A 541 0.42 -27.99 -25.00
C THR A 541 1.22 -29.04 -24.22
N ILE A 542 1.04 -30.33 -24.54
CA ILE A 542 1.70 -31.45 -23.86
C ILE A 542 2.17 -32.52 -24.88
N GLU A 543 3.37 -33.06 -24.67
CA GLU A 543 3.98 -34.12 -25.50
C GLU A 543 4.61 -35.20 -24.61
N ILE A 544 4.40 -36.49 -24.95
CA ILE A 544 5.14 -37.61 -24.35
C ILE A 544 6.52 -37.72 -25.02
N SER A 545 7.59 -37.65 -24.22
CA SER A 545 8.98 -37.76 -24.67
C SER A 545 9.54 -39.18 -24.59
N GLY A 546 8.89 -40.05 -23.81
CA GLY A 546 9.22 -41.46 -23.65
C GLY A 546 8.83 -41.99 -22.27
N TYR A 547 9.17 -43.25 -22.02
CA TYR A 547 8.85 -43.97 -20.78
C TYR A 547 10.09 -44.64 -20.17
N GLU A 548 9.93 -45.26 -19.01
CA GLU A 548 10.90 -46.13 -18.35
C GLU A 548 10.19 -47.24 -17.55
N TRP A 549 10.88 -48.38 -17.37
CA TRP A 549 10.45 -49.46 -16.48
C TRP A 549 11.50 -49.62 -15.37
N VAL A 550 11.06 -49.55 -14.12
CA VAL A 550 11.91 -49.72 -12.92
C VAL A 550 11.33 -50.89 -12.12
N ASP A 551 12.03 -52.04 -12.15
CA ASP A 551 11.52 -53.34 -11.70
C ASP A 551 10.13 -53.68 -12.32
N ALA A 552 9.03 -53.46 -11.60
CA ALA A 552 7.66 -53.66 -12.08
C ALA A 552 6.84 -52.35 -12.23
N ASN A 553 7.49 -51.20 -12.00
CA ASN A 553 6.87 -49.89 -12.05
C ASN A 553 7.10 -49.21 -13.40
N TYR A 554 6.05 -48.61 -13.96
CA TYR A 554 6.10 -47.82 -15.19
C TYR A 554 6.22 -46.33 -14.86
N ILE A 555 7.06 -45.60 -15.58
CA ILE A 555 7.22 -44.15 -15.47
C ILE A 555 7.05 -43.52 -16.85
N LEU A 556 6.15 -42.54 -16.95
CA LEU A 556 5.91 -41.79 -18.18
C LEU A 556 6.44 -40.35 -18.03
N ARG A 557 7.07 -39.80 -19.07
CA ARG A 557 7.68 -38.45 -19.04
C ARG A 557 7.53 -37.68 -20.33
N GLY A 558 7.47 -36.37 -20.22
CA GLY A 558 7.23 -35.50 -21.36
C GLY A 558 7.63 -34.05 -21.17
N TYR A 559 7.23 -33.26 -22.15
CA TYR A 559 7.34 -31.81 -22.14
C TYR A 559 5.95 -31.18 -22.14
N PHE A 560 5.88 -29.93 -21.70
CA PHE A 560 4.71 -29.08 -21.87
C PHE A 560 5.13 -27.64 -22.18
N SER A 561 4.18 -26.85 -22.70
CA SER A 561 4.31 -25.40 -22.78
C SER A 561 2.92 -24.78 -22.73
N ASP A 562 2.73 -23.86 -21.80
CA ASP A 562 1.58 -22.97 -21.78
C ASP A 562 1.79 -21.84 -22.81
N PRO A 563 0.78 -21.46 -23.63
CA PRO A 563 0.90 -20.34 -24.58
C PRO A 563 0.76 -18.95 -23.95
N ASP A 564 0.01 -18.83 -22.84
CA ASP A 564 -0.28 -17.58 -22.16
C ASP A 564 0.66 -17.31 -20.96
N GLY A 565 1.39 -18.33 -20.53
CA GLY A 565 2.33 -18.29 -19.40
C GLY A 565 1.71 -18.68 -18.07
N GLU A 566 0.52 -19.29 -18.06
CA GLU A 566 -0.16 -19.74 -16.85
C GLU A 566 0.53 -20.95 -16.19
N ALA A 567 0.25 -21.15 -14.90
CA ALA A 567 0.76 -22.30 -14.15
C ALA A 567 -0.04 -23.56 -14.49
N VAL A 568 0.64 -24.61 -14.97
CA VAL A 568 -0.01 -25.85 -15.42
C VAL A 568 0.00 -26.91 -14.32
N THR A 569 -1.20 -27.41 -14.02
CA THR A 569 -1.47 -28.54 -13.11
C THR A 569 -1.63 -29.84 -13.91
N PHE A 570 -1.29 -30.98 -13.30
CA PHE A 570 -1.26 -32.27 -13.98
C PHE A 570 -2.06 -33.33 -13.23
N THR A 571 -2.83 -34.14 -13.96
CA THR A 571 -3.62 -35.26 -13.42
C THR A 571 -3.30 -36.55 -14.17
N LEU A 572 -2.75 -37.54 -13.45
CA LEU A 572 -2.57 -38.91 -13.93
C LEU A 572 -3.88 -39.71 -13.80
N LYS A 573 -4.20 -40.48 -14.83
CA LYS A 573 -5.35 -41.40 -14.90
C LYS A 573 -4.90 -42.77 -15.42
N ILE A 574 -5.38 -43.83 -14.79
CA ILE A 574 -5.21 -45.22 -15.23
C ILE A 574 -6.60 -45.75 -15.57
N ASP A 575 -6.80 -46.19 -16.82
CA ASP A 575 -8.10 -46.60 -17.38
C ASP A 575 -9.21 -45.55 -17.17
N GLY A 576 -8.82 -44.27 -17.20
CA GLY A 576 -9.69 -43.12 -16.97
C GLY A 576 -9.97 -42.78 -15.49
N VAL A 577 -9.47 -43.57 -14.53
CA VAL A 577 -9.58 -43.31 -13.09
C VAL A 577 -8.35 -42.54 -12.60
N GLN A 578 -8.57 -41.39 -11.96
CA GLN A 578 -7.50 -40.56 -11.40
C GLN A 578 -6.76 -41.30 -10.26
N GLN A 579 -5.47 -41.56 -10.44
CA GLN A 579 -4.59 -42.30 -9.52
C GLN A 579 -3.14 -41.83 -9.70
N GLY A 580 -2.31 -41.93 -8.66
CA GLY A 580 -0.90 -41.49 -8.69
C GLY A 580 -0.73 -39.97 -8.75
N GLN A 581 0.46 -39.52 -9.16
CA GLN A 581 0.88 -38.12 -9.18
C GLN A 581 1.74 -37.81 -10.42
N VAL A 582 1.91 -36.51 -10.71
CA VAL A 582 2.84 -36.03 -11.73
C VAL A 582 3.74 -34.97 -11.10
N SER A 583 5.05 -35.20 -11.19
CA SER A 583 6.09 -34.26 -10.84
C SER A 583 6.43 -33.35 -12.04
N VAL A 584 6.77 -32.10 -11.76
CA VAL A 584 7.11 -31.08 -12.77
C VAL A 584 8.46 -30.46 -12.43
N THR A 585 9.29 -30.19 -13.42
CA THR A 585 10.59 -29.51 -13.26
C THR A 585 10.92 -28.72 -14.52
N GLY A 586 10.86 -27.39 -14.44
CA GLY A 586 10.93 -26.54 -15.62
C GLY A 586 9.76 -26.85 -16.58
N ASN A 587 10.05 -27.05 -17.86
CA ASN A 587 9.06 -27.43 -18.87
C ASN A 587 8.94 -28.96 -19.07
N GLN A 588 9.45 -29.77 -18.13
CA GLN A 588 9.35 -31.23 -18.14
C GLN A 588 8.35 -31.71 -17.08
N TRP A 589 7.64 -32.80 -17.39
CA TRP A 589 6.77 -33.52 -16.46
C TRP A 589 7.11 -35.01 -16.44
N GLN A 590 6.89 -35.67 -15.31
CA GLN A 590 7.08 -37.11 -15.13
C GLN A 590 6.11 -37.66 -14.08
N THR A 591 5.49 -38.82 -14.34
CA THR A 591 4.64 -39.52 -13.35
C THR A 591 5.43 -39.97 -12.13
N ASP A 592 4.72 -40.33 -11.06
CA ASP A 592 5.24 -41.27 -10.08
C ASP A 592 5.43 -42.68 -10.67
N GLU A 593 6.01 -43.58 -9.87
CA GLU A 593 6.19 -44.99 -10.22
C GLU A 593 4.84 -45.72 -10.20
N ILE A 594 4.28 -46.02 -11.36
CA ILE A 594 2.98 -46.69 -11.51
C ILE A 594 3.15 -48.20 -11.32
N PRO A 595 2.60 -48.83 -10.27
CA PRO A 595 2.83 -50.24 -9.96
C PRO A 595 1.95 -51.16 -10.81
N PHE A 596 2.47 -51.61 -11.95
CA PHE A 596 1.74 -52.49 -12.87
C PHE A 596 1.55 -53.91 -12.33
N ASP A 597 2.33 -54.34 -11.32
CA ASP A 597 2.15 -55.63 -10.63
C ASP A 597 0.85 -55.71 -9.80
N LEU A 598 0.23 -54.56 -9.50
CA LEU A 598 -1.07 -54.46 -8.83
C LEU A 598 -2.25 -54.44 -9.82
N LEU A 599 -1.99 -54.40 -11.12
CA LEU A 599 -3.00 -54.39 -12.19
C LEU A 599 -3.28 -55.82 -12.70
N THR A 600 -4.33 -55.98 -13.51
CA THR A 600 -4.74 -57.26 -14.09
C THR A 600 -4.22 -57.41 -15.51
N GLU A 601 -3.77 -58.60 -15.93
CA GLU A 601 -3.35 -58.87 -17.31
C GLU A 601 -4.31 -58.27 -18.36
N GLY A 602 -3.76 -57.49 -19.30
CA GLY A 602 -4.52 -56.70 -20.26
C GLY A 602 -3.78 -55.45 -20.76
N ILE A 603 -4.48 -54.63 -21.53
CA ILE A 603 -4.01 -53.30 -21.95
C ILE A 603 -4.58 -52.27 -20.99
N HIS A 604 -3.71 -51.44 -20.42
CA HIS A 604 -4.07 -50.29 -19.58
C HIS A 604 -3.79 -48.97 -20.29
N THR A 605 -4.73 -48.04 -20.27
CA THR A 605 -4.54 -46.70 -20.84
C THR A 605 -4.05 -45.75 -19.75
N ILE A 606 -2.80 -45.29 -19.90
CA ILE A 606 -2.19 -44.27 -19.05
C ILE A 606 -2.48 -42.90 -19.65
N GLY A 607 -3.38 -42.14 -19.03
CA GLY A 607 -3.79 -40.80 -19.45
C GLY A 607 -3.19 -39.72 -18.57
N ILE A 608 -2.78 -38.60 -19.17
CA ILE A 608 -2.29 -37.39 -18.50
C ILE A 608 -3.15 -36.23 -18.99
N ASP A 609 -3.84 -35.55 -18.07
CA ASP A 609 -4.42 -34.24 -18.34
C ASP A 609 -3.46 -33.16 -17.81
N ALA A 610 -3.16 -32.17 -18.63
CA ALA A 610 -2.55 -30.91 -18.22
C ALA A 610 -3.61 -29.81 -18.30
N CYS A 611 -3.79 -29.03 -17.23
CA CYS A 611 -4.73 -27.92 -17.16
C CYS A 611 -4.04 -26.65 -16.65
N ASP A 612 -4.27 -25.51 -17.30
CA ASP A 612 -3.80 -24.20 -16.85
C ASP A 612 -4.54 -23.69 -15.60
N ALA A 613 -4.15 -22.50 -15.13
CA ALA A 613 -4.75 -21.87 -13.96
C ALA A 613 -6.16 -21.30 -14.23
N SER A 614 -6.49 -21.00 -15.49
CA SER A 614 -7.85 -20.63 -15.94
C SER A 614 -8.79 -21.83 -16.04
N GLY A 615 -8.24 -23.05 -16.11
CA GLY A 615 -8.97 -24.32 -16.10
C GLY A 615 -9.27 -24.91 -17.49
N GLU A 616 -8.64 -24.41 -18.56
CA GLU A 616 -8.64 -25.08 -19.86
C GLU A 616 -7.61 -26.23 -19.84
N CYS A 617 -7.84 -27.31 -20.62
CA CYS A 617 -7.10 -28.56 -20.46
C CYS A 617 -6.78 -29.27 -21.79
N THR A 618 -5.59 -29.89 -21.85
CA THR A 618 -5.19 -30.84 -22.90
C THR A 618 -4.90 -32.22 -22.31
N SER A 619 -5.50 -33.26 -22.88
CA SER A 619 -5.26 -34.67 -22.52
C SER A 619 -4.36 -35.38 -23.54
N ILE A 620 -3.45 -36.23 -23.06
CA ILE A 620 -2.68 -37.19 -23.86
C ILE A 620 -2.70 -38.57 -23.19
N SER A 621 -2.50 -39.66 -23.95
CA SER A 621 -2.50 -41.01 -23.40
C SER A 621 -1.60 -41.99 -24.15
N GLU A 622 -1.07 -42.99 -23.44
CA GLU A 622 -0.33 -44.13 -23.98
C GLU A 622 -0.95 -45.45 -23.48
N ASP A 623 -1.10 -46.43 -24.37
CA ASP A 623 -1.64 -47.76 -24.04
C ASP A 623 -0.48 -48.74 -23.76
N VAL A 624 -0.51 -49.38 -22.59
CA VAL A 624 0.55 -50.29 -22.12
C VAL A 624 -0.02 -51.70 -21.93
N GLU A 625 0.53 -52.70 -22.63
CA GLU A 625 0.08 -54.10 -22.58
C GLU A 625 0.88 -54.88 -21.51
N LEU A 626 0.18 -55.30 -20.44
CA LEU A 626 0.69 -56.20 -19.41
C LEU A 626 0.33 -57.64 -19.77
N VAL A 627 1.34 -58.44 -20.13
CA VAL A 627 1.23 -59.87 -20.44
C VAL A 627 1.87 -60.68 -19.32
N GLU A 628 1.19 -61.69 -18.77
CA GLU A 628 1.84 -62.59 -17.80
C GLU A 628 2.81 -63.51 -18.56
N GLU A 629 4.12 -63.43 -18.26
CA GLU A 629 5.12 -64.27 -18.95
C GLU A 629 4.95 -65.73 -18.55
N VAL A 630 4.13 -66.46 -19.32
CA VAL A 630 4.00 -67.91 -19.22
C VAL A 630 5.33 -68.54 -19.59
N VAL A 631 6.11 -68.90 -18.57
CA VAL A 631 7.37 -69.64 -18.70
C VAL A 631 7.08 -71.06 -19.19
N GLU A 632 6.86 -71.21 -20.50
CA GLU A 632 6.92 -72.51 -21.16
C GLU A 632 8.36 -73.05 -21.03
N ASP A 633 8.52 -74.14 -20.28
CA ASP A 633 9.79 -74.83 -20.04
C ASP A 633 10.20 -75.64 -21.29
N ILE A 634 10.50 -74.92 -22.39
CA ILE A 634 10.79 -75.51 -23.71
C ILE A 634 12.24 -76.02 -23.77
N VAL A 635 12.38 -77.33 -23.71
CA VAL A 635 13.65 -78.07 -23.83
C VAL A 635 14.34 -77.79 -25.18
N GLU A 636 15.67 -77.58 -25.16
CA GLU A 636 16.51 -77.42 -26.35
C GLU A 636 16.38 -78.58 -27.36
N ASP A 637 16.19 -78.27 -28.64
CA ASP A 637 16.80 -79.02 -29.75
C ASP A 637 17.12 -78.07 -30.93
N THR A 638 17.69 -78.59 -32.01
CA THR A 638 18.82 -77.95 -32.67
C THR A 638 18.59 -77.45 -34.11
N VAL A 639 19.15 -76.27 -34.38
CA VAL A 639 19.83 -75.85 -35.64
C VAL A 639 19.11 -76.10 -36.98
N SER A 640 18.78 -75.02 -37.69
CA SER A 640 19.17 -74.86 -39.10
C SER A 640 18.99 -73.42 -39.62
N SER A 641 19.63 -73.11 -40.75
CA SER A 641 19.80 -71.77 -41.32
C SER A 641 19.21 -71.64 -42.73
N SER A 642 18.58 -70.50 -43.04
CA SER A 642 18.56 -69.94 -44.41
C SER A 642 18.02 -68.50 -44.45
N ASP A 643 18.66 -67.64 -45.25
CA ASP A 643 18.17 -66.32 -45.66
C ASP A 643 17.03 -66.39 -46.71
N GLU A 644 16.56 -65.20 -47.13
CA GLU A 644 15.60 -64.92 -48.23
C GLU A 644 14.12 -65.31 -47.96
N GLY A 645 13.10 -64.48 -48.23
CA GLY A 645 13.07 -63.09 -48.71
C GLY A 645 11.74 -62.76 -49.40
N GLY A 646 11.11 -61.59 -49.13
CA GLY A 646 9.77 -61.28 -49.67
C GLY A 646 9.21 -59.87 -49.46
N LEU A 647 9.49 -58.96 -50.40
CA LEU A 647 8.78 -57.69 -50.65
C LEU A 647 7.39 -57.94 -51.30
N PRO A 648 6.40 -56.99 -51.34
CA PRO A 648 6.59 -55.54 -51.47
C PRO A 648 5.62 -54.58 -50.70
N ALA A 649 5.86 -53.27 -50.87
CA ALA A 649 5.07 -52.10 -50.39
C ALA A 649 3.85 -51.80 -51.33
N PRO A 650 3.03 -50.71 -51.21
CA PRO A 650 3.33 -49.30 -50.82
C PRO A 650 2.37 -48.65 -49.77
N GLY A 651 2.53 -47.40 -49.29
CA GLY A 651 3.60 -46.38 -49.47
C GLY A 651 3.07 -44.93 -49.46
N ILE A 652 3.99 -43.92 -49.60
CA ILE A 652 3.75 -42.45 -49.73
C ILE A 652 3.24 -41.78 -48.43
N GLY A 653 3.79 -40.68 -47.88
CA GLY A 653 4.95 -39.79 -48.15
C GLY A 653 5.06 -38.79 -46.95
N PHE A 654 6.08 -37.96 -46.70
CA PHE A 654 7.19 -37.38 -47.48
C PHE A 654 8.53 -37.41 -46.69
N ALA A 655 9.64 -36.94 -47.30
CA ALA A 655 10.95 -36.71 -46.65
C ALA A 655 11.75 -35.60 -47.37
N ILE A 656 12.99 -35.31 -46.89
CA ILE A 656 13.99 -34.29 -47.37
C ILE A 656 13.53 -32.82 -47.08
N ILE A 657 14.30 -31.78 -46.71
CA ILE A 657 15.75 -31.41 -46.62
C ILE A 657 15.94 -30.59 -45.32
N ALA A 658 16.97 -30.64 -44.45
CA ALA A 658 18.25 -31.37 -44.30
C ALA A 658 19.53 -30.89 -45.04
N LEU A 659 20.25 -29.84 -44.54
CA LEU A 659 21.75 -29.69 -44.54
C LEU A 659 22.29 -28.32 -44.01
N ILE A 660 23.46 -28.36 -43.35
CA ILE A 660 24.47 -27.28 -43.11
C ILE A 660 24.08 -26.11 -42.18
N GLY A 661 24.91 -25.68 -41.22
CA GLY A 661 26.22 -26.20 -40.79
C GLY A 661 26.89 -25.35 -39.69
N ALA A 662 28.00 -25.84 -39.12
CA ALA A 662 28.66 -25.24 -37.94
C ALA A 662 29.94 -24.44 -38.27
N GLY A 663 30.21 -23.35 -37.50
CA GLY A 663 31.56 -22.77 -37.36
C GLY A 663 31.64 -21.25 -37.08
N LEU A 664 32.64 -20.87 -36.27
CA LEU A 664 33.07 -19.53 -35.78
C LEU A 664 32.53 -19.17 -34.37
N VAL A 665 33.26 -19.19 -33.24
CA VAL A 665 34.70 -18.96 -32.88
C VAL A 665 35.10 -17.48 -32.65
N ARG A 666 34.81 -16.98 -31.44
CA ARG A 666 35.64 -16.14 -30.52
C ARG A 666 34.78 -15.77 -29.29
N ARG A 667 35.22 -15.75 -28.02
CA ARG A 667 36.51 -15.63 -27.32
C ARG A 667 37.03 -14.19 -27.09
N ARG A 668 36.92 -13.78 -25.81
CA ARG A 668 37.59 -12.70 -25.06
C ARG A 668 37.06 -11.25 -25.16
N GLN A 669 36.82 -10.73 -23.94
CA GLN A 669 37.10 -9.39 -23.43
C GLN A 669 36.25 -8.21 -23.95
N ASP A 670 35.99 -7.20 -23.11
CA ASP A 670 36.35 -7.07 -21.67
C ASP A 670 35.17 -7.41 -20.74
#